data_AF-A0A557RGN4-F1
#
_entry.id   AF-A0A557RGN4-F1
#
_cell.length_a   1.000
_cell.length_b   1.000
_cell.length_c   1.000
_cell.angle_alpha   90.00
_cell.angle_beta   90.00
_cell.angle_gamma   90.00
#
_symmetry.space_group_name_H-M   'P 1'
#
loop_
_entity.id
_entity.type
_entity.pdbx_description
1 polymer ?
#
loop_
_entity_poly.entity_id
_entity_poly.type
_entity_poly.pdbx_seq_one_letter_code
_entity_poly.pdbx_strand_id
1 'polypeptide(L)'
;MDKNIRIGPFRDAGEFRYYRDSSARPIAHQDPYTVDLDGDGVEEVLFGGLENEPNGSGEFSNISMHIFGWKEGQFQDLTDAWLPGDMRHFEGIGEFVPGDFNNDDRTDLFLAGYADMDHFVQPYALINEGEHFSRQALPEVIGWQHGAGAGDINGDGYDDVYAAGYGYEPPVSRRMYWGEEDGLKEAEFKQDADGSGLTLADFLGDGSVTAMVVDSGVEGSGTADGGTVLARIEETPDGDASIEVISRLPPPLLDSAPEVDVDSHDLRVEAIDFSRDGLMDAIVFARGSFLDPSASIQFLRNDGNGEFTDVTQQRLETIDYRGVPIYAPNIADFDRDGRADIYVDGVWFEDDDKPKHFLMQDQDGVFIERWRDELTATAANSSDGGFIQGPEGEYWQEGTTPEMDRMVKGPDEVYSLVRLATGVKQDGRIGEVSIADVDFPYRDEGEVLQASPAVDTIHGMGGDDRLVAAKGSDTLDGGTGIDTAVYAGSADDYEIEPGSTEFQVSPVNGGAAWRDTLIDVERLEFSDVTLAHHMNDHPAMATRLYQAAFDRLPDSSGLGYWVNRLDDGTDLERAAAEFIGSPEFSDRYGASPTNDEYIDALYANVLDRLPDADGKAYWLNRLETDLDRDDVLSRFSESAENQDNTAAVIAAGIEYRPWESELVT
;
A
#
# COMPACT_ATOMS: atom_id res chain seq x y z
N MET A 1 -21.98 2.51 3.13
CA MET A 1 -21.85 3.87 2.57
C MET A 1 -21.66 3.74 1.06
N ASP A 2 -21.41 4.82 0.32
CA ASP A 2 -21.10 4.73 -1.12
C ASP A 2 -19.68 4.17 -1.27
N LYS A 3 -19.52 2.95 -1.79
CA LYS A 3 -18.21 2.23 -1.88
C LYS A 3 -17.37 2.68 -3.10
N ASN A 4 -17.64 3.86 -3.65
CA ASN A 4 -16.95 4.37 -4.82
C ASN A 4 -15.69 5.10 -4.38
N ILE A 5 -14.57 4.84 -5.06
CA ILE A 5 -13.35 5.65 -4.95
C ILE A 5 -13.68 7.12 -5.18
N ARG A 6 -13.06 8.01 -4.39
CA ARG A 6 -13.25 9.46 -4.56
C ARG A 6 -11.95 10.07 -5.05
N ILE A 7 -12.02 10.70 -6.21
CA ILE A 7 -10.88 11.40 -6.81
C ILE A 7 -11.15 12.90 -6.67
N GLY A 8 -10.22 13.60 -6.03
CA GLY A 8 -10.25 15.04 -5.87
C GLY A 8 -10.15 15.81 -7.19
N PRO A 9 -10.27 17.14 -7.16
CA PRO A 9 -10.03 17.95 -8.35
C PRO A 9 -8.54 17.92 -8.73
N PHE A 10 -8.25 17.69 -10.01
CA PHE A 10 -6.88 17.80 -10.53
C PHE A 10 -6.31 19.20 -10.37
N ARG A 11 -5.07 19.26 -9.87
CA ARG A 11 -4.23 20.46 -9.74
C ARG A 11 -3.11 20.38 -10.77
N ASP A 12 -2.86 21.47 -11.48
CA ASP A 12 -1.74 21.59 -12.43
C ASP A 12 -0.41 21.61 -11.68
N ALA A 13 0.52 20.76 -12.11
CA ALA A 13 1.85 20.60 -11.53
C ALA A 13 2.96 21.13 -12.46
N GLY A 14 2.68 21.26 -13.76
CA GLY A 14 3.61 21.82 -14.73
C GLY A 14 3.45 21.29 -16.15
N GLU A 15 4.33 21.78 -17.02
CA GLU A 15 4.35 21.48 -18.44
C GLU A 15 5.78 21.20 -18.90
N PHE A 16 5.97 20.19 -19.74
CA PHE A 16 7.30 19.86 -20.25
C PHE A 16 7.32 19.44 -21.71
N ARG A 17 8.53 19.33 -22.29
CA ARG A 17 8.75 18.90 -23.69
C ARG A 17 9.74 17.76 -23.74
N TYR A 18 9.43 16.74 -24.54
CA TYR A 18 10.37 15.66 -24.81
C TYR A 18 11.53 16.13 -25.69
N TYR A 19 11.26 16.81 -26.80
CA TYR A 19 12.31 17.15 -27.77
C TYR A 19 13.06 18.45 -27.43
N ARG A 20 14.39 18.34 -27.28
CA ARG A 20 15.28 19.49 -27.04
C ARG A 20 15.24 20.51 -28.18
N ASP A 21 15.21 20.02 -29.41
CA ASP A 21 15.31 20.84 -30.62
C ASP A 21 13.99 21.54 -30.98
N SER A 22 12.94 21.34 -30.17
CA SER A 22 11.58 21.83 -30.41
C SER A 22 10.99 21.36 -31.73
N SER A 23 11.51 20.27 -32.31
CA SER A 23 10.94 19.66 -33.51
C SER A 23 9.50 19.20 -33.22
N ALA A 24 8.67 19.26 -34.25
CA ALA A 24 7.25 18.96 -34.17
C ALA A 24 6.93 17.55 -34.70
N ARG A 25 7.88 16.61 -34.61
CA ARG A 25 7.68 15.24 -35.09
C ARG A 25 7.21 14.33 -33.95
N PRO A 26 6.18 13.49 -34.16
CA PRO A 26 5.15 13.37 -33.15
C PRO A 26 5.01 11.96 -32.59
N ILE A 27 6.11 11.26 -32.31
CA ILE A 27 5.96 9.93 -31.74
C ILE A 27 7.08 9.74 -30.71
N ALA A 28 6.69 9.70 -29.44
CA ALA A 28 7.56 9.33 -28.34
C ALA A 28 6.78 8.40 -27.42
N HIS A 29 7.38 7.26 -27.07
CA HIS A 29 6.82 6.33 -26.09
C HIS A 29 6.99 6.91 -24.69
N GLN A 30 5.97 6.81 -23.83
CA GLN A 30 5.92 7.49 -22.53
C GLN A 30 5.18 6.62 -21.54
N ASP A 31 5.88 6.07 -20.55
CA ASP A 31 5.27 5.58 -19.33
C ASP A 31 5.85 6.40 -18.17
N PRO A 32 5.02 6.95 -17.26
CA PRO A 32 5.51 7.51 -16.02
C PRO A 32 6.07 6.38 -15.16
N TYR A 33 7.24 6.61 -14.56
CA TYR A 33 7.81 5.70 -13.57
C TYR A 33 7.78 6.39 -12.21
N THR A 34 7.41 5.65 -11.17
CA THR A 34 7.35 6.15 -9.79
C THR A 34 8.50 5.53 -8.99
N VAL A 35 9.17 6.36 -8.19
CA VAL A 35 10.31 5.91 -7.37
C VAL A 35 10.58 6.93 -6.27
N ASP A 36 10.86 6.45 -5.05
CA ASP A 36 11.40 7.27 -3.96
C ASP A 36 12.90 7.54 -4.22
N LEU A 37 13.22 8.75 -4.70
CA LEU A 37 14.59 9.08 -5.09
C LEU A 37 15.46 9.57 -3.92
N ASP A 38 14.87 10.21 -2.91
CA ASP A 38 15.63 10.79 -1.80
C ASP A 38 15.50 10.02 -0.47
N GLY A 39 14.73 8.93 -0.48
CA GLY A 39 14.57 8.00 0.64
C GLY A 39 13.71 8.57 1.75
N ASP A 40 12.83 9.53 1.45
CA ASP A 40 11.95 10.16 2.43
C ASP A 40 10.59 9.45 2.59
N GLY A 41 10.36 8.37 1.83
CA GLY A 41 9.12 7.60 1.81
C GLY A 41 8.03 8.22 0.93
N VAL A 42 8.37 9.19 0.10
CA VAL A 42 7.51 9.85 -0.89
C VAL A 42 8.07 9.56 -2.29
N GLU A 43 7.18 9.33 -3.25
CA GLU A 43 7.60 9.00 -4.60
C GLU A 43 7.68 10.24 -5.50
N GLU A 44 8.75 10.28 -6.29
CA GLU A 44 8.87 11.10 -7.48
C GLU A 44 8.29 10.40 -8.71
N VAL A 45 7.91 11.19 -9.71
CA VAL A 45 7.51 10.71 -11.03
C VAL A 45 8.54 11.12 -12.07
N LEU A 46 9.08 10.11 -12.74
CA LEU A 46 10.01 10.27 -13.85
C LEU A 46 9.25 10.18 -15.17
N PHE A 47 9.45 11.19 -16.00
CA PHE A 47 9.00 11.20 -17.38
C PHE A 47 10.21 11.11 -18.31
N GLY A 48 10.31 9.99 -19.02
CA GLY A 48 11.28 9.75 -20.07
C GLY A 48 10.57 9.30 -21.35
N GLY A 49 11.35 8.89 -22.34
CA GLY A 49 10.78 8.30 -23.53
C GLY A 49 11.80 7.98 -24.59
N LEU A 50 11.35 7.80 -25.81
CA LEU A 50 12.24 7.47 -26.93
C LEU A 50 11.65 8.03 -28.21
N GLU A 51 12.50 8.25 -29.21
CA GLU A 51 12.03 8.57 -30.55
C GLU A 51 11.72 7.28 -31.30
N ASN A 52 10.57 7.21 -31.97
CA ASN A 52 10.15 6.03 -32.73
C ASN A 52 9.84 6.29 -34.21
N GLU A 53 9.67 5.18 -34.94
CA GLU A 53 9.33 5.17 -36.36
C GLU A 53 8.10 6.04 -36.66
N PRO A 54 8.07 6.82 -37.77
CA PRO A 54 8.90 6.64 -38.96
C PRO A 54 10.15 7.54 -39.01
N ASN A 55 10.54 8.17 -37.90
CA ASN A 55 11.81 8.91 -37.87
C ASN A 55 12.97 7.91 -38.06
N GLY A 56 13.96 8.28 -38.87
CA GLY A 56 15.15 7.46 -39.09
C GLY A 56 16.38 8.05 -38.40
N SER A 57 17.47 7.30 -38.32
CA SER A 57 18.73 7.71 -37.65
C SER A 57 19.30 9.08 -38.07
N GLY A 58 18.98 9.60 -39.27
CA GLY A 58 19.42 10.93 -39.69
C GLY A 58 18.60 12.10 -39.11
N GLU A 59 17.50 11.79 -38.44
CA GLU A 59 16.53 12.72 -37.84
C GLU A 59 16.53 12.62 -36.31
N PHE A 60 17.26 11.64 -35.77
CA PHE A 60 17.36 11.35 -34.34
C PHE A 60 17.82 12.55 -33.53
N SER A 61 17.18 12.77 -32.38
CA SER A 61 17.54 13.82 -31.43
C SER A 61 17.42 13.35 -29.98
N ASN A 62 18.29 13.88 -29.11
CA ASN A 62 18.18 13.62 -27.69
C ASN A 62 16.84 14.14 -27.15
N ILE A 63 16.19 13.29 -26.37
CA ILE A 63 14.98 13.61 -25.62
C ILE A 63 15.33 14.17 -24.25
N SER A 64 14.36 14.79 -23.60
CA SER A 64 14.49 15.38 -22.26
C SER A 64 13.76 14.49 -21.25
N MET A 65 14.45 14.14 -20.18
CA MET A 65 13.87 13.55 -18.97
C MET A 65 13.36 14.67 -18.06
N HIS A 66 12.24 14.42 -17.38
CA HIS A 66 11.67 15.34 -16.38
C HIS A 66 11.34 14.58 -15.11
N ILE A 67 11.49 15.24 -13.96
CA ILE A 67 11.27 14.68 -12.63
C ILE A 67 10.30 15.60 -11.91
N PHE A 68 9.17 15.07 -11.49
CA PHE A 68 8.19 15.77 -10.66
C PHE A 68 8.13 15.11 -9.28
N GLY A 69 7.99 15.90 -8.22
CA GLY A 69 7.98 15.37 -6.87
C GLY A 69 7.50 16.41 -5.87
N TRP A 70 7.61 16.07 -4.59
CA TRP A 70 7.10 16.90 -3.51
C TRP A 70 8.18 17.80 -2.95
N LYS A 71 7.87 19.08 -2.82
CA LYS A 71 8.75 20.02 -2.14
C LYS A 71 7.96 21.13 -1.48
N GLU A 72 8.20 21.34 -0.19
CA GLU A 72 7.45 22.26 0.65
C GLU A 72 5.92 21.98 0.63
N GLY A 73 5.54 20.70 0.55
CA GLY A 73 4.14 20.25 0.50
C GLY A 73 3.43 20.52 -0.83
N GLN A 74 4.17 20.82 -1.90
CA GLN A 74 3.62 21.01 -3.24
C GLN A 74 4.26 20.05 -4.22
N PHE A 75 3.43 19.35 -5.00
CA PHE A 75 3.86 18.56 -6.14
C PHE A 75 4.24 19.50 -7.29
N GLN A 76 5.48 19.45 -7.75
CA GLN A 76 6.04 20.39 -8.73
C GLN A 76 7.19 19.78 -9.54
N ASP A 77 7.60 20.44 -10.62
CA ASP A 77 8.77 20.08 -11.43
C ASP A 77 10.09 20.29 -10.64
N LEU A 78 10.81 19.18 -10.41
CA LEU A 78 12.11 19.11 -9.73
C LEU A 78 13.28 18.87 -10.69
N THR A 79 13.05 18.86 -12.00
CA THR A 79 14.04 18.47 -13.01
C THR A 79 15.34 19.26 -12.92
N ASP A 80 15.29 20.58 -12.74
CA ASP A 80 16.50 21.42 -12.66
C ASP A 80 17.29 21.18 -11.35
N ALA A 81 16.64 20.69 -10.29
CA ALA A 81 17.30 20.34 -9.04
C ALA A 81 18.07 19.04 -9.20
N TRP A 82 17.40 18.00 -9.70
CA TRP A 82 17.99 16.67 -9.86
C TRP A 82 18.94 16.55 -11.06
N LEU A 83 18.68 17.27 -12.15
CA LEU A 83 19.42 17.19 -13.42
C LEU A 83 19.91 18.58 -13.88
N PRO A 84 20.81 19.25 -13.12
CA PRO A 84 21.21 20.62 -13.42
C PRO A 84 21.85 20.81 -14.81
N GLY A 85 21.48 21.92 -15.46
CA GLY A 85 22.09 22.37 -16.70
C GLY A 85 21.61 21.61 -17.94
N ASP A 86 22.53 20.98 -18.66
CA ASP A 86 22.23 20.24 -19.90
C ASP A 86 22.06 18.72 -19.64
N MET A 87 22.12 18.26 -18.39
CA MET A 87 22.13 16.83 -18.03
C MET A 87 20.84 16.10 -18.35
N ARG A 88 19.69 16.78 -18.33
CA ARG A 88 18.37 16.20 -18.61
C ARG A 88 18.17 15.64 -20.03
N HIS A 89 19.17 15.66 -20.90
CA HIS A 89 19.02 15.20 -22.29
C HIS A 89 19.73 13.86 -22.54
N PHE A 90 18.99 12.90 -23.09
CA PHE A 90 19.39 11.50 -23.27
C PHE A 90 19.07 10.98 -24.67
N GLU A 91 19.72 9.91 -25.09
CA GLU A 91 19.56 9.29 -26.42
C GLU A 91 18.36 8.33 -26.48
N GLY A 92 17.33 8.59 -25.69
CA GLY A 92 16.21 7.68 -25.51
C GLY A 92 16.37 6.80 -24.28
N ILE A 93 15.24 6.56 -23.62
CA ILE A 93 15.10 5.90 -22.34
C ILE A 93 13.96 4.90 -22.53
N GLY A 94 14.31 3.62 -22.58
CA GLY A 94 13.33 2.54 -22.68
C GLY A 94 12.67 2.24 -21.34
N GLU A 95 13.44 2.34 -20.27
CA GLU A 95 13.08 1.96 -18.92
C GLU A 95 13.98 2.67 -17.91
N PHE A 96 13.43 2.93 -16.72
CA PHE A 96 14.16 3.38 -15.56
C PHE A 96 14.30 2.21 -14.60
N VAL A 97 15.53 1.86 -14.24
CA VAL A 97 15.79 0.76 -13.32
C VAL A 97 16.48 1.32 -12.07
N PRO A 98 15.80 1.37 -10.91
CA PRO A 98 16.41 1.78 -9.67
C PRO A 98 17.35 0.71 -9.12
N GLY A 99 18.38 1.12 -8.38
CA GLY A 99 19.30 0.24 -7.65
C GLY A 99 20.36 1.05 -6.90
N ASP A 100 21.13 0.42 -6.02
CA ASP A 100 22.28 1.04 -5.35
C ASP A 100 23.59 0.54 -6.00
N PHE A 101 24.00 1.18 -7.10
CA PHE A 101 25.08 0.67 -7.95
C PHE A 101 26.47 0.92 -7.35
N ASN A 102 26.58 1.85 -6.39
CA ASN A 102 27.83 2.24 -5.74
C ASN A 102 27.85 1.94 -4.23
N ASN A 103 26.81 1.29 -3.70
CA ASN A 103 26.65 0.85 -2.31
C ASN A 103 26.77 2.02 -1.31
N ASP A 104 26.04 3.11 -1.58
CA ASP A 104 25.99 4.30 -0.73
C ASP A 104 24.64 4.52 0.01
N ASP A 105 23.78 3.51 -0.04
CA ASP A 105 22.43 3.47 0.53
C ASP A 105 21.47 4.50 -0.11
N ARG A 106 21.72 4.93 -1.37
CA ARG A 106 20.82 5.80 -2.14
C ARG A 106 20.34 5.13 -3.41
N THR A 107 19.15 5.55 -3.85
CA THR A 107 18.58 5.10 -5.12
C THR A 107 19.28 5.76 -6.30
N ASP A 108 20.12 5.01 -7.01
CA ASP A 108 20.63 5.34 -8.35
C ASP A 108 19.62 4.94 -9.43
N LEU A 109 19.85 5.37 -10.68
CA LEU A 109 18.99 5.00 -11.83
C LEU A 109 19.82 4.55 -13.03
N PHE A 110 19.55 3.35 -13.54
CA PHE A 110 19.99 2.94 -14.87
C PHE A 110 18.93 3.32 -15.90
N LEU A 111 19.36 3.97 -16.97
CA LEU A 111 18.53 4.35 -18.10
C LEU A 111 18.83 3.42 -19.27
N ALA A 112 17.91 2.51 -19.55
CA ALA A 112 18.03 1.57 -20.66
C ALA A 112 18.08 2.32 -22.00
N GLY A 113 19.10 2.04 -22.81
CA GLY A 113 19.27 2.67 -24.11
C GLY A 113 18.21 2.18 -25.11
N TYR A 114 17.38 3.09 -25.61
CA TYR A 114 16.31 2.74 -26.55
C TYR A 114 16.11 3.80 -27.64
N ALA A 115 16.17 3.37 -28.91
CA ALA A 115 15.47 4.04 -30.03
C ALA A 115 14.67 3.02 -30.85
N ASP A 116 13.38 3.29 -31.11
CA ASP A 116 12.53 2.44 -31.96
C ASP A 116 12.82 2.75 -33.44
N MET A 117 14.07 2.51 -33.84
CA MET A 117 14.65 2.61 -35.17
C MET A 117 16.07 2.02 -35.17
N ASP A 118 16.65 1.78 -36.35
CA ASP A 118 18.06 1.39 -36.49
C ASP A 118 19.01 2.56 -36.13
N HIS A 119 19.21 2.80 -34.83
CA HIS A 119 20.12 3.82 -34.28
C HIS A 119 20.97 3.27 -33.13
N PHE A 120 22.20 3.75 -33.02
CA PHE A 120 23.00 3.49 -31.82
C PHE A 120 22.56 4.46 -30.75
N VAL A 121 22.32 3.95 -29.55
CA VAL A 121 21.93 4.75 -28.41
C VAL A 121 22.84 4.41 -27.25
N GLN A 122 23.16 5.44 -26.48
CA GLN A 122 23.96 5.29 -25.29
C GLN A 122 23.06 5.03 -24.06
N PRO A 123 23.26 3.93 -23.31
CA PRO A 123 22.71 3.76 -21.97
C PRO A 123 23.43 4.67 -20.97
N TYR A 124 22.80 4.94 -19.83
CA TYR A 124 23.36 5.80 -18.79
C TYR A 124 23.13 5.22 -17.39
N ALA A 125 24.08 5.43 -16.48
CA ALA A 125 23.82 5.35 -15.05
C ALA A 125 23.75 6.78 -14.48
N LEU A 126 22.74 7.06 -13.68
CA LEU A 126 22.60 8.29 -12.90
C LEU A 126 22.89 7.94 -11.45
N ILE A 127 24.01 8.45 -10.93
CA ILE A 127 24.45 8.18 -9.56
C ILE A 127 23.96 9.30 -8.65
N ASN A 128 23.27 8.94 -7.58
CA ASN A 128 22.59 9.85 -6.68
C ASN A 128 23.57 10.49 -5.70
N GLU A 129 23.79 11.80 -5.84
CA GLU A 129 24.69 12.56 -4.96
C GLU A 129 23.93 13.19 -3.77
N GLY A 130 22.68 12.78 -3.55
CA GLY A 130 21.78 13.17 -2.46
C GLY A 130 20.88 14.37 -2.71
N GLU A 131 21.28 15.30 -3.60
CA GLU A 131 20.40 16.43 -4.02
C GLU A 131 20.28 16.52 -5.55
N HIS A 132 21.08 15.75 -6.27
CA HIS A 132 21.16 15.72 -7.73
C HIS A 132 21.85 14.45 -8.19
N PHE A 133 21.73 14.15 -9.48
CA PHE A 133 22.47 13.05 -10.10
C PHE A 133 23.80 13.52 -10.71
N SER A 134 24.83 12.68 -10.60
CA SER A 134 25.92 12.66 -11.57
C SER A 134 25.61 11.63 -12.67
N ARG A 135 26.20 11.79 -13.86
CA ARG A 135 25.87 10.98 -15.04
C ARG A 135 27.09 10.21 -15.55
N GLN A 136 26.96 8.90 -15.59
CA GLN A 136 27.88 7.99 -16.22
C GLN A 136 27.36 7.58 -17.61
N ALA A 137 28.19 7.79 -18.62
CA ALA A 137 27.95 7.32 -19.99
C ALA A 137 28.43 5.87 -20.12
N LEU A 138 27.55 4.96 -20.53
CA LEU A 138 27.90 3.56 -20.79
C LEU A 138 28.15 3.33 -22.28
N PRO A 139 28.83 2.24 -22.68
CA PRO A 139 29.12 1.99 -24.09
C PRO A 139 27.86 1.89 -24.97
N GLU A 140 27.92 2.45 -26.17
CA GLU A 140 26.79 2.49 -27.11
C GLU A 140 26.34 1.08 -27.52
N VAL A 141 25.01 0.90 -27.59
CA VAL A 141 24.37 -0.33 -28.07
C VAL A 141 23.60 -0.06 -29.37
N ILE A 142 23.45 -1.07 -30.24
CA ILE A 142 22.50 -1.01 -31.36
C ILE A 142 21.21 -1.68 -30.94
N GLY A 143 20.09 -1.03 -31.22
CA GLY A 143 18.77 -1.62 -31.06
C GLY A 143 18.21 -1.43 -29.65
N TRP A 144 17.28 -2.30 -29.26
CA TRP A 144 16.37 -2.04 -28.15
C TRP A 144 16.83 -2.79 -26.91
N GLN A 145 17.18 -2.06 -25.85
CA GLN A 145 17.15 -2.62 -24.50
C GLN A 145 15.70 -2.60 -24.04
N HIS A 146 15.00 -3.72 -24.23
CA HIS A 146 13.54 -3.79 -24.16
C HIS A 146 13.02 -3.89 -22.73
N GLY A 147 13.81 -4.51 -21.84
CA GLY A 147 13.50 -4.66 -20.42
C GLY A 147 14.79 -4.88 -19.63
N ALA A 148 14.84 -4.42 -18.40
CA ALA A 148 16.02 -4.47 -17.54
C ALA A 148 15.61 -4.57 -16.07
N GLY A 149 16.53 -5.08 -15.24
CA GLY A 149 16.33 -5.20 -13.80
C GLY A 149 17.66 -5.09 -13.07
N ALA A 150 17.60 -4.68 -11.80
CA ALA A 150 18.77 -4.51 -10.94
C ALA A 150 18.72 -5.38 -9.69
N GLY A 151 19.90 -5.71 -9.17
CA GLY A 151 20.10 -6.41 -7.90
C GLY A 151 21.52 -6.99 -7.80
N ASP A 152 22.01 -7.22 -6.59
CA ASP A 152 23.32 -7.83 -6.31
C ASP A 152 23.42 -9.30 -6.80
N ILE A 153 23.75 -9.47 -8.09
CA ILE A 153 23.80 -10.77 -8.75
C ILE A 153 25.01 -11.59 -8.28
N ASN A 154 26.15 -10.93 -8.09
CA ASN A 154 27.40 -11.60 -7.77
C ASN A 154 27.68 -11.72 -6.25
N GLY A 155 26.89 -11.06 -5.40
CA GLY A 155 26.98 -11.09 -3.94
C GLY A 155 28.10 -10.23 -3.37
N ASP A 156 28.52 -9.17 -4.05
CA ASP A 156 29.58 -8.27 -3.62
C ASP A 156 29.07 -7.01 -2.91
N GLY A 157 27.74 -6.85 -2.85
CA GLY A 157 27.04 -5.76 -2.18
C GLY A 157 26.79 -4.54 -3.05
N TYR A 158 27.09 -4.57 -4.35
CA TYR A 158 26.69 -3.55 -5.31
C TYR A 158 25.54 -4.09 -6.15
N ASP A 159 24.51 -3.28 -6.41
CA ASP A 159 23.48 -3.70 -7.34
C ASP A 159 24.03 -3.74 -8.76
N ASP A 160 23.82 -4.88 -9.43
CA ASP A 160 24.17 -5.10 -10.82
C ASP A 160 22.96 -4.89 -11.71
N VAL A 161 23.15 -4.65 -13.01
CA VAL A 161 22.05 -4.50 -13.97
C VAL A 161 22.14 -5.53 -15.10
N TYR A 162 21.05 -6.27 -15.29
CA TYR A 162 20.82 -7.03 -16.52
C TYR A 162 19.84 -6.25 -17.40
N ALA A 163 20.29 -5.85 -18.60
CA ALA A 163 19.44 -5.30 -19.63
C ALA A 163 19.22 -6.32 -20.76
N ALA A 164 18.00 -6.82 -20.91
CA ALA A 164 17.57 -7.64 -22.03
C ALA A 164 17.23 -6.79 -23.26
N GLY A 165 17.32 -7.41 -24.42
CA GLY A 165 17.05 -6.75 -25.68
C GLY A 165 17.24 -7.69 -26.86
N TYR A 166 16.77 -7.27 -28.04
CA TYR A 166 16.90 -8.04 -29.27
C TYR A 166 18.03 -7.50 -30.14
N GLY A 167 18.81 -8.38 -30.76
CA GLY A 167 19.84 -7.96 -31.73
C GLY A 167 20.32 -9.08 -32.63
N TYR A 168 20.46 -8.77 -33.93
CA TYR A 168 20.96 -9.72 -34.93
C TYR A 168 22.41 -9.44 -35.38
N GLU A 169 22.98 -8.26 -35.08
CA GLU A 169 24.38 -7.91 -35.38
C GLU A 169 25.06 -7.14 -34.21
N PRO A 170 26.38 -7.29 -33.99
CA PRO A 170 27.10 -6.59 -32.92
C PRO A 170 27.24 -5.05 -33.13
N PRO A 171 27.24 -4.26 -32.04
CA PRO A 171 26.97 -4.67 -30.66
C PRO A 171 25.47 -4.93 -30.44
N VAL A 172 25.15 -6.15 -29.96
CA VAL A 172 23.77 -6.53 -29.59
C VAL A 172 23.31 -5.71 -28.39
N SER A 173 22.01 -5.41 -28.25
CA SER A 173 21.49 -4.56 -27.17
C SER A 173 21.53 -5.21 -25.78
N ARG A 174 21.44 -6.54 -25.70
CA ARG A 174 21.55 -7.27 -24.42
C ARG A 174 22.91 -7.03 -23.75
N ARG A 175 22.90 -6.65 -22.47
CA ARG A 175 24.11 -6.33 -21.71
C ARG A 175 23.98 -6.66 -20.23
N MET A 176 25.12 -7.00 -19.64
CA MET A 176 25.31 -7.04 -18.20
C MET A 176 26.10 -5.81 -17.79
N TYR A 177 25.79 -5.23 -16.64
CA TYR A 177 26.57 -4.17 -16.01
C TYR A 177 26.81 -4.55 -14.55
N TRP A 178 28.07 -4.71 -14.17
CA TRP A 178 28.44 -4.98 -12.78
C TRP A 178 28.53 -3.68 -11.98
N GLY A 179 27.95 -3.66 -10.79
CA GLY A 179 28.09 -2.57 -9.84
C GLY A 179 29.53 -2.44 -9.33
N GLU A 180 29.99 -1.22 -9.11
CA GLU A 180 31.30 -0.92 -8.54
C GLU A 180 31.30 0.45 -7.84
N GLU A 181 32.36 0.76 -7.09
CA GLU A 181 32.51 2.01 -6.31
C GLU A 181 32.21 3.30 -7.11
N ASP A 182 32.44 3.30 -8.43
CA ASP A 182 32.25 4.46 -9.31
C ASP A 182 30.98 4.37 -10.20
N GLY A 183 30.08 3.40 -9.96
CA GLY A 183 28.85 3.18 -10.72
C GLY A 183 28.81 1.83 -11.44
N LEU A 184 28.49 1.82 -12.73
CA LEU A 184 28.26 0.58 -13.50
C LEU A 184 29.38 0.28 -14.50
N LYS A 185 29.76 -1.00 -14.62
CA LYS A 185 30.78 -1.48 -15.55
C LYS A 185 30.22 -2.54 -16.51
N GLU A 186 30.26 -2.24 -17.81
CA GLU A 186 29.79 -3.15 -18.86
C GLU A 186 30.52 -4.50 -18.87
N ALA A 187 29.74 -5.56 -19.12
CA ALA A 187 30.15 -6.92 -19.37
C ALA A 187 29.33 -7.56 -20.51
N GLU A 188 29.93 -8.49 -21.26
CA GLU A 188 29.24 -9.23 -22.31
C GLU A 188 28.69 -10.57 -21.79
N PHE A 189 27.51 -10.96 -22.23
CA PHE A 189 27.04 -12.34 -22.04
C PHE A 189 27.77 -13.31 -22.97
N LYS A 190 28.25 -14.43 -22.41
CA LYS A 190 28.90 -15.52 -23.16
C LYS A 190 27.92 -16.35 -23.99
N GLN A 191 26.62 -16.22 -23.73
CA GLN A 191 25.52 -16.92 -24.39
C GLN A 191 24.49 -15.92 -24.94
N ASP A 192 23.51 -16.42 -25.70
CA ASP A 192 22.31 -15.65 -25.99
C ASP A 192 21.51 -15.48 -24.68
N ALA A 193 21.13 -14.23 -24.40
CA ALA A 193 20.46 -13.80 -23.17
C ALA A 193 19.40 -12.74 -23.53
N ASP A 194 18.67 -12.97 -24.62
CA ASP A 194 17.67 -12.04 -25.12
C ASP A 194 16.33 -12.24 -24.39
N GLY A 195 15.49 -11.20 -24.39
CA GLY A 195 14.17 -11.19 -23.78
C GLY A 195 13.45 -9.85 -23.99
N SER A 196 12.13 -9.82 -23.78
CA SER A 196 11.34 -8.58 -23.80
C SER A 196 11.31 -7.89 -22.44
N GLY A 197 11.47 -8.64 -21.36
CA GLY A 197 11.31 -8.16 -19.99
C GLY A 197 12.00 -9.11 -19.04
N LEU A 198 12.40 -8.60 -17.88
CA LEU A 198 12.95 -9.42 -16.82
C LEU A 198 12.75 -8.78 -15.46
N THR A 199 12.84 -9.59 -14.42
CA THR A 199 12.96 -9.14 -13.03
C THR A 199 14.05 -9.96 -12.33
N LEU A 200 14.71 -9.35 -11.35
CA LEU A 200 15.78 -9.95 -10.56
C LEU A 200 15.31 -10.09 -9.11
N ALA A 201 15.34 -11.30 -8.57
CA ALA A 201 14.96 -11.57 -7.19
C ALA A 201 15.52 -12.91 -6.67
N ASP A 202 15.43 -13.12 -5.35
CA ASP A 202 15.71 -14.40 -4.71
C ASP A 202 14.50 -15.36 -4.87
N PHE A 203 14.27 -15.83 -6.10
CA PHE A 203 13.26 -16.84 -6.40
C PHE A 203 13.58 -18.22 -5.81
N LEU A 204 14.79 -18.44 -5.29
CA LEU A 204 15.19 -19.72 -4.71
C LEU A 204 15.06 -19.75 -3.18
N GLY A 205 14.87 -18.59 -2.55
CA GLY A 205 14.85 -18.42 -1.09
C GLY A 205 16.18 -18.79 -0.43
N ASP A 206 17.29 -18.72 -1.17
CA ASP A 206 18.63 -19.11 -0.71
C ASP A 206 19.59 -17.91 -0.56
N GLY A 207 19.07 -16.70 -0.75
CA GLY A 207 19.80 -15.43 -0.73
C GLY A 207 20.54 -15.13 -2.03
N SER A 208 20.41 -15.96 -3.08
CA SER A 208 21.01 -15.66 -4.39
C SER A 208 20.01 -15.00 -5.32
N VAL A 209 20.43 -13.89 -5.95
CA VAL A 209 19.63 -13.23 -6.98
C VAL A 209 19.62 -14.08 -8.25
N THR A 210 18.43 -14.27 -8.80
CA THR A 210 18.18 -15.00 -10.04
C THR A 210 17.35 -14.14 -10.99
N ALA A 211 17.48 -14.39 -12.28
CA ALA A 211 16.76 -13.66 -13.31
C ALA A 211 15.54 -14.45 -13.77
N MET A 212 14.36 -13.84 -13.73
CA MET A 212 13.21 -14.33 -14.47
C MET A 212 13.08 -13.53 -15.76
N VAL A 213 13.21 -14.21 -16.91
CA VAL A 213 13.20 -13.56 -18.24
C VAL A 213 11.95 -14.00 -18.99
N VAL A 214 11.18 -13.04 -19.51
CA VAL A 214 9.99 -13.25 -20.34
C VAL A 214 10.29 -12.95 -21.82
N ASP A 215 9.49 -13.54 -22.70
CA ASP A 215 9.80 -13.64 -24.14
C ASP A 215 11.24 -14.12 -24.39
N SER A 216 11.64 -15.16 -23.66
CA SER A 216 13.04 -15.48 -23.46
C SER A 216 13.69 -16.10 -24.70
N GLY A 217 14.74 -15.44 -25.18
CA GLY A 217 15.73 -15.94 -26.12
C GLY A 217 16.99 -16.51 -25.45
N VAL A 218 16.96 -16.78 -24.14
CA VAL A 218 18.13 -17.30 -23.40
C VAL A 218 18.58 -18.65 -23.96
N GLU A 219 19.88 -18.86 -24.16
CA GLU A 219 20.40 -20.12 -24.70
C GLU A 219 20.02 -21.30 -23.79
N GLY A 220 19.40 -22.34 -24.38
CA GLY A 220 18.89 -23.49 -23.63
C GLY A 220 17.45 -23.34 -23.13
N SER A 221 16.84 -22.15 -23.29
CA SER A 221 15.42 -21.90 -23.01
C SER A 221 14.51 -22.84 -23.78
N GLY A 222 14.92 -23.24 -25.00
CA GLY A 222 14.19 -24.11 -25.94
C GLY A 222 12.71 -23.78 -26.08
N THR A 223 12.35 -22.52 -25.84
CA THR A 223 11.08 -21.88 -26.10
C THR A 223 11.22 -21.30 -27.51
N ALA A 224 10.27 -21.60 -28.40
CA ALA A 224 10.14 -20.78 -29.60
C ALA A 224 9.49 -19.48 -29.11
N ASP A 225 10.12 -18.33 -29.38
CA ASP A 225 9.67 -16.94 -29.19
C ASP A 225 8.40 -16.80 -28.32
N GLY A 226 8.53 -16.40 -27.05
CA GLY A 226 7.39 -16.16 -26.13
C GLY A 226 7.44 -16.82 -24.74
N GLY A 227 8.46 -17.63 -24.40
CA GLY A 227 8.48 -18.38 -23.14
C GLY A 227 9.05 -17.62 -21.92
N THR A 228 8.67 -18.04 -20.71
CA THR A 228 9.23 -17.54 -19.44
C THR A 228 10.22 -18.54 -18.85
N VAL A 229 11.41 -18.06 -18.45
CA VAL A 229 12.43 -18.90 -17.80
C VAL A 229 12.96 -18.27 -16.52
N LEU A 230 13.31 -19.12 -15.56
CA LEU A 230 14.16 -18.74 -14.44
C LEU A 230 15.60 -19.13 -14.79
N ALA A 231 16.54 -18.22 -14.58
CA ALA A 231 17.94 -18.40 -14.92
C ALA A 231 18.88 -17.88 -13.83
N ARG A 232 20.06 -18.51 -13.74
CA ARG A 232 21.17 -18.06 -12.89
C ARG A 232 22.17 -17.28 -13.73
N ILE A 233 22.65 -16.16 -13.20
CA ILE A 233 23.73 -15.37 -13.80
C ILE A 233 24.97 -15.54 -12.93
N GLU A 234 26.15 -15.69 -13.55
CA GLU A 234 27.43 -15.76 -12.85
C GLU A 234 28.49 -14.91 -13.58
N GLU A 235 29.31 -14.18 -12.82
CA GLU A 235 30.50 -13.50 -13.34
C GLU A 235 31.55 -14.53 -13.76
N THR A 236 32.04 -14.41 -15.00
CA THR A 236 33.08 -15.27 -15.53
C THR A 236 34.47 -14.76 -15.13
N PRO A 237 35.53 -15.59 -15.13
CA PRO A 237 36.87 -15.18 -14.69
C PRO A 237 37.52 -14.01 -15.46
N ASP A 238 36.97 -13.65 -16.63
CA ASP A 238 37.37 -12.51 -17.45
C ASP A 238 36.54 -11.24 -17.21
N GLY A 239 35.59 -11.27 -16.26
CA GLY A 239 34.71 -10.15 -15.89
C GLY A 239 33.47 -10.01 -16.76
N ASP A 240 33.19 -11.01 -17.60
CA ASP A 240 31.99 -11.08 -18.43
C ASP A 240 30.89 -11.87 -17.68
N ALA A 241 29.72 -12.06 -18.30
CA ALA A 241 28.58 -12.74 -17.69
C ALA A 241 28.29 -14.08 -18.37
N SER A 242 27.88 -15.07 -17.58
CA SER A 242 27.26 -16.30 -18.08
C SER A 242 25.86 -16.46 -17.52
N ILE A 243 24.96 -17.06 -18.29
CA ILE A 243 23.57 -17.31 -17.90
C ILE A 243 23.19 -18.76 -18.16
N GLU A 244 22.55 -19.41 -17.20
CA GLU A 244 22.07 -20.79 -17.31
C GLU A 244 20.60 -20.91 -16.86
N VAL A 245 19.77 -21.53 -17.69
CA VAL A 245 18.37 -21.80 -17.37
C VAL A 245 18.25 -22.81 -16.24
N ILE A 246 17.60 -22.42 -15.15
CA ILE A 246 17.23 -23.27 -14.02
C ILE A 246 15.96 -24.05 -14.36
N SER A 247 14.91 -23.34 -14.76
CA SER A 247 13.60 -23.91 -15.03
C SER A 247 12.85 -23.14 -16.12
N ARG A 248 11.82 -23.78 -16.67
CA ARG A 248 10.89 -23.17 -17.62
C ARG A 248 9.55 -23.03 -16.92
N LEU A 249 8.99 -21.84 -16.97
CA LEU A 249 7.74 -21.53 -16.30
C LEU A 249 6.55 -21.84 -17.20
N PRO A 250 5.32 -21.88 -16.64
CA PRO A 250 4.12 -21.95 -17.45
C PRO A 250 4.11 -20.88 -18.56
N PRO A 251 3.63 -21.21 -19.77
CA PRO A 251 3.61 -20.25 -20.86
C PRO A 251 2.67 -19.08 -20.54
N PRO A 252 2.91 -17.90 -21.13
CA PRO A 252 2.01 -16.76 -21.00
C PRO A 252 0.56 -17.12 -21.35
N LEU A 253 -0.39 -16.43 -20.71
CA LEU A 253 -1.81 -16.73 -20.89
C LEU A 253 -2.29 -16.48 -22.32
N LEU A 254 -1.86 -15.41 -22.98
CA LEU A 254 -2.29 -15.14 -24.36
C LEU A 254 -1.82 -16.23 -25.34
N ASP A 255 -0.65 -16.83 -25.13
CA ASP A 255 -0.12 -17.92 -25.96
C ASP A 255 -0.88 -19.25 -25.77
N SER A 256 -1.58 -19.38 -24.64
CA SER A 256 -2.32 -20.59 -24.27
C SER A 256 -3.85 -20.42 -24.31
N ALA A 257 -4.34 -19.19 -24.50
CA ALA A 257 -5.75 -18.85 -24.51
C ALA A 257 -6.44 -19.31 -25.82
N PRO A 258 -7.41 -20.23 -25.76
CA PRO A 258 -8.10 -20.73 -26.97
C PRO A 258 -9.04 -19.69 -27.61
N GLU A 259 -9.27 -18.57 -26.94
CA GLU A 259 -10.24 -17.52 -27.32
C GLU A 259 -9.58 -16.32 -28.01
N VAL A 260 -8.24 -16.29 -28.06
CA VAL A 260 -7.42 -15.21 -28.63
C VAL A 260 -6.57 -15.81 -29.76
N ASP A 261 -6.54 -15.17 -30.93
CA ASP A 261 -5.85 -15.66 -32.15
C ASP A 261 -4.56 -14.85 -32.42
N VAL A 262 -3.76 -14.60 -31.37
CA VAL A 262 -2.49 -13.86 -31.45
C VAL A 262 -1.47 -14.37 -30.43
N ASP A 263 -0.18 -14.26 -30.79
CA ASP A 263 0.96 -14.52 -29.91
C ASP A 263 1.20 -13.30 -28.99
N SER A 264 1.72 -13.54 -27.78
CA SER A 264 2.16 -12.50 -26.85
C SER A 264 3.30 -11.69 -27.45
N HIS A 265 3.26 -10.38 -27.24
CA HIS A 265 4.27 -9.41 -27.64
C HIS A 265 4.58 -8.54 -26.41
N ASP A 266 5.83 -8.14 -26.24
CA ASP A 266 6.28 -7.24 -25.17
C ASP A 266 5.79 -7.63 -23.76
N LEU A 267 6.24 -8.78 -23.28
CA LEU A 267 5.92 -9.20 -21.91
C LEU A 267 6.72 -8.41 -20.88
N ARG A 268 6.10 -8.21 -19.71
CA ARG A 268 6.70 -7.71 -18.47
C ARG A 268 6.49 -8.72 -17.35
N VAL A 269 7.36 -8.67 -16.35
CA VAL A 269 7.30 -9.54 -15.20
C VAL A 269 7.73 -8.80 -13.96
N GLU A 270 6.96 -8.94 -12.89
CA GLU A 270 7.29 -8.38 -11.58
C GLU A 270 7.45 -9.50 -10.55
N ALA A 271 8.46 -9.35 -9.69
CA ALA A 271 8.70 -10.25 -8.56
C ALA A 271 7.97 -9.73 -7.32
N ILE A 272 7.16 -10.59 -6.70
CA ILE A 272 6.32 -10.20 -5.56
C ILE A 272 5.95 -11.44 -4.75
N ASP A 273 6.00 -11.41 -3.41
CA ASP A 273 5.46 -12.49 -2.57
C ASP A 273 3.96 -12.29 -2.34
N PHE A 274 3.15 -12.49 -3.39
CA PHE A 274 1.69 -12.36 -3.27
C PHE A 274 1.07 -13.51 -2.46
N SER A 275 1.78 -14.61 -2.27
CA SER A 275 1.32 -15.76 -1.51
C SER A 275 1.63 -15.69 0.00
N ARG A 276 2.51 -14.76 0.39
CA ARG A 276 3.00 -14.52 1.75
C ARG A 276 3.64 -15.76 2.37
N ASP A 277 4.33 -16.56 1.56
CA ASP A 277 5.00 -17.77 2.03
C ASP A 277 6.52 -17.61 2.21
N GLY A 278 7.04 -16.40 1.94
CA GLY A 278 8.44 -16.03 2.06
C GLY A 278 9.26 -16.34 0.80
N LEU A 279 8.64 -16.82 -0.27
CA LEU A 279 9.26 -16.96 -1.58
C LEU A 279 8.72 -15.90 -2.53
N MET A 280 9.58 -15.32 -3.36
CA MET A 280 9.13 -14.42 -4.41
C MET A 280 8.32 -15.19 -5.45
N ASP A 281 7.07 -14.79 -5.64
CA ASP A 281 6.22 -15.20 -6.76
C ASP A 281 6.44 -14.27 -7.95
N ALA A 282 5.77 -14.53 -9.07
CA ALA A 282 5.87 -13.69 -10.26
C ALA A 282 4.50 -13.35 -10.85
N ILE A 283 4.37 -12.11 -11.32
CA ILE A 283 3.21 -11.66 -12.09
C ILE A 283 3.68 -11.29 -13.49
N VAL A 284 3.13 -11.96 -14.50
CA VAL A 284 3.46 -11.71 -15.91
C VAL A 284 2.35 -10.88 -16.54
N PHE A 285 2.73 -9.73 -17.08
CA PHE A 285 1.86 -8.85 -17.84
C PHE A 285 2.17 -9.05 -19.33
N ALA A 286 1.18 -9.51 -20.08
CA ALA A 286 1.34 -9.76 -21.51
C ALA A 286 0.39 -8.88 -22.32
N ARG A 287 0.86 -8.50 -23.50
CA ARG A 287 0.11 -7.73 -24.48
C ARG A 287 0.03 -8.54 -25.80
N GLY A 288 -1.07 -8.42 -26.51
CA GLY A 288 -1.21 -8.93 -27.87
C GLY A 288 -0.47 -8.07 -28.90
N SER A 289 -0.29 -8.60 -30.11
CA SER A 289 0.34 -7.84 -31.21
C SER A 289 -0.32 -6.48 -31.49
N PHE A 290 0.37 -5.58 -32.20
CA PHE A 290 -0.14 -4.24 -32.58
C PHE A 290 -1.54 -4.19 -33.23
N LEU A 291 -2.04 -5.30 -33.76
CA LEU A 291 -3.37 -5.38 -34.40
C LEU A 291 -4.49 -5.84 -33.44
N ASP A 292 -4.14 -6.27 -32.22
CA ASP A 292 -5.07 -6.81 -31.22
C ASP A 292 -4.80 -6.18 -29.83
N PRO A 293 -5.73 -5.40 -29.27
CA PRO A 293 -5.59 -4.78 -27.95
C PRO A 293 -5.91 -5.77 -26.82
N SER A 294 -5.51 -7.02 -26.98
CA SER A 294 -5.64 -8.03 -25.93
C SER A 294 -4.51 -7.87 -24.92
N ALA A 295 -4.82 -8.12 -23.66
CA ALA A 295 -3.90 -8.06 -22.53
C ALA A 295 -4.14 -9.23 -21.59
N SER A 296 -3.17 -9.61 -20.77
CA SER A 296 -3.42 -10.54 -19.66
C SER A 296 -2.49 -10.27 -18.49
N ILE A 297 -2.99 -10.58 -17.30
CA ILE A 297 -2.22 -10.63 -16.06
C ILE A 297 -2.21 -12.10 -15.62
N GLN A 298 -1.04 -12.69 -15.46
CA GLN A 298 -0.84 -14.08 -15.06
C GLN A 298 -0.13 -14.14 -13.72
N PHE A 299 -0.67 -14.94 -12.79
CA PHE A 299 -0.09 -15.14 -11.46
C PHE A 299 0.62 -16.49 -11.42
N LEU A 300 1.94 -16.47 -11.23
CA LEU A 300 2.80 -17.64 -11.12
C LEU A 300 3.30 -17.77 -9.68
N ARG A 301 2.74 -18.71 -8.92
CA ARG A 301 3.20 -18.98 -7.55
C ARG A 301 4.47 -19.80 -7.59
N ASN A 302 5.46 -19.41 -6.81
CA ASN A 302 6.68 -20.16 -6.56
C ASN A 302 6.39 -21.33 -5.60
N ASP A 303 6.62 -22.56 -6.04
CA ASP A 303 6.46 -23.76 -5.22
C ASP A 303 7.78 -24.18 -4.52
N GLY A 304 8.81 -23.34 -4.66
CA GLY A 304 10.17 -23.55 -4.16
C GLY A 304 11.05 -24.37 -5.11
N ASN A 305 12.37 -24.26 -4.91
CA ASN A 305 13.39 -24.89 -5.77
C ASN A 305 13.32 -24.47 -7.25
N GLY A 306 12.76 -23.28 -7.54
CA GLY A 306 12.64 -22.74 -8.90
C GLY A 306 11.49 -23.34 -9.72
N GLU A 307 10.54 -24.05 -9.10
CA GLU A 307 9.33 -24.54 -9.76
C GLU A 307 8.18 -23.55 -9.55
N PHE A 308 7.37 -23.32 -10.60
CA PHE A 308 6.25 -22.37 -10.55
C PHE A 308 4.96 -23.01 -11.06
N THR A 309 3.84 -22.64 -10.43
CA THR A 309 2.50 -23.04 -10.84
C THR A 309 1.67 -21.82 -11.23
N ASP A 310 1.01 -21.88 -12.38
CA ASP A 310 -0.01 -20.89 -12.75
C ASP A 310 -1.24 -21.03 -11.85
N VAL A 311 -1.45 -20.00 -11.02
CA VAL A 311 -2.56 -19.89 -10.07
C VAL A 311 -3.53 -18.79 -10.46
N THR A 312 -3.48 -18.29 -11.71
CA THR A 312 -4.30 -17.15 -12.16
C THR A 312 -5.78 -17.36 -11.90
N GLN A 313 -6.34 -18.53 -12.20
CA GLN A 313 -7.77 -18.81 -11.95
C GLN A 313 -8.15 -18.92 -10.47
N GLN A 314 -7.17 -19.08 -9.58
CA GLN A 314 -7.37 -19.08 -8.12
C GLN A 314 -7.22 -17.67 -7.54
N ARG A 315 -6.43 -16.81 -8.22
CA ARG A 315 -6.05 -15.48 -7.76
C ARG A 315 -6.88 -14.37 -8.41
N LEU A 316 -7.37 -14.52 -9.63
CA LEU A 316 -8.25 -13.55 -10.29
C LEU A 316 -9.66 -14.11 -10.41
N GLU A 317 -10.64 -13.41 -9.83
CA GLU A 317 -12.05 -13.80 -9.92
C GLU A 317 -12.56 -13.75 -11.38
N THR A 318 -12.11 -12.75 -12.14
CA THR A 318 -12.46 -12.57 -13.55
C THR A 318 -11.20 -12.33 -14.37
N ILE A 319 -11.03 -13.12 -15.45
CA ILE A 319 -9.99 -12.86 -16.45
C ILE A 319 -10.59 -11.94 -17.51
N ASP A 320 -10.08 -10.71 -17.60
CA ASP A 320 -10.44 -9.77 -18.65
C ASP A 320 -9.25 -9.53 -19.58
N TYR A 321 -9.39 -9.98 -20.83
CA TYR A 321 -8.35 -9.80 -21.83
C TYR A 321 -8.37 -8.41 -22.49
N ARG A 322 -9.20 -7.47 -22.04
CA ARG A 322 -9.32 -6.13 -22.65
C ARG A 322 -8.38 -5.13 -21.98
N GLY A 323 -7.60 -4.42 -22.79
CA GLY A 323 -6.72 -3.35 -22.34
C GLY A 323 -5.33 -3.52 -22.92
N VAL A 324 -4.41 -2.66 -22.54
CA VAL A 324 -2.99 -2.78 -22.89
C VAL A 324 -2.23 -2.44 -21.62
N PRO A 325 -1.50 -3.38 -20.99
CA PRO A 325 -0.69 -3.07 -19.84
C PRO A 325 0.42 -2.11 -20.26
N ILE A 326 0.76 -1.18 -19.38
CA ILE A 326 1.96 -0.34 -19.48
C ILE A 326 3.22 -1.16 -19.19
N TYR A 327 4.39 -0.60 -19.53
CA TYR A 327 5.65 -1.27 -19.22
C TYR A 327 6.00 -1.28 -17.73
N ALA A 328 5.37 -0.42 -16.92
CA ALA A 328 5.63 -0.27 -15.50
C ALA A 328 4.33 -0.23 -14.67
N PRO A 329 3.71 -1.39 -14.33
CA PRO A 329 2.52 -1.41 -13.48
C PRO A 329 2.84 -0.84 -12.08
N ASN A 330 1.90 -0.13 -11.45
CA ASN A 330 2.06 0.29 -10.05
C ASN A 330 1.62 -0.85 -9.14
N ILE A 331 2.55 -1.40 -8.37
CA ILE A 331 2.29 -2.43 -7.37
C ILE A 331 2.64 -1.84 -6.01
N ALA A 332 1.64 -1.69 -5.15
CA ALA A 332 1.79 -1.12 -3.83
C ALA A 332 0.67 -1.62 -2.92
N ASP A 333 0.85 -1.49 -1.62
CA ASP A 333 -0.21 -1.69 -0.65
C ASP A 333 -1.04 -0.40 -0.56
N PHE A 334 -2.09 -0.27 -1.38
CA PHE A 334 -2.82 0.99 -1.55
C PHE A 334 -3.74 1.29 -0.37
N ASP A 335 -4.28 0.24 0.26
CA ASP A 335 -5.14 0.33 1.45
C ASP A 335 -4.41 0.04 2.77
N ARG A 336 -3.09 -0.17 2.74
CA ARG A 336 -2.20 -0.48 3.88
C ARG A 336 -2.64 -1.67 4.73
N ASP A 337 -3.25 -2.67 4.09
CA ASP A 337 -3.72 -3.89 4.73
C ASP A 337 -2.62 -4.96 4.90
N GLY A 338 -1.39 -4.65 4.49
CA GLY A 338 -0.22 -5.50 4.49
C GLY A 338 -0.14 -6.44 3.28
N ARG A 339 -0.97 -6.24 2.25
CA ARG A 339 -0.98 -7.00 1.00
C ARG A 339 -0.75 -6.08 -0.18
N ALA A 340 -0.23 -6.64 -1.26
CA ALA A 340 0.06 -5.86 -2.44
C ALA A 340 -1.15 -5.80 -3.36
N ASP A 341 -1.48 -4.61 -3.80
CA ASP A 341 -2.48 -4.32 -4.82
C ASP A 341 -1.80 -3.96 -6.14
N ILE A 342 -2.57 -3.98 -7.22
CA ILE A 342 -2.04 -3.75 -8.57
C ILE A 342 -2.91 -2.74 -9.29
N TYR A 343 -2.30 -1.63 -9.70
CA TYR A 343 -2.87 -0.71 -10.65
C TYR A 343 -2.16 -0.83 -12.00
N VAL A 344 -2.95 -1.10 -13.04
CA VAL A 344 -2.47 -1.12 -14.42
C VAL A 344 -3.18 -0.02 -15.19
N ASP A 345 -2.39 0.96 -15.63
CA ASP A 345 -2.90 1.95 -16.57
C ASP A 345 -3.12 1.32 -17.95
N GLY A 346 -4.19 1.72 -18.63
CA GLY A 346 -4.53 1.24 -19.97
C GLY A 346 -4.13 2.25 -21.03
N VAL A 347 -3.15 1.92 -21.87
CA VAL A 347 -2.64 2.85 -22.91
C VAL A 347 -3.06 2.41 -24.32
N TRP A 348 -3.70 3.27 -25.13
CA TRP A 348 -3.38 3.39 -26.58
C TRP A 348 -4.16 4.48 -27.37
N PHE A 349 -3.55 4.85 -28.49
CA PHE A 349 -3.57 6.18 -29.14
C PHE A 349 -4.74 6.54 -30.07
N GLU A 350 -5.77 5.71 -30.27
CA GLU A 350 -6.82 6.04 -31.26
C GLU A 350 -8.28 5.87 -30.85
N ASP A 351 -8.58 5.26 -29.68
CA ASP A 351 -9.96 5.13 -29.19
C ASP A 351 -10.05 5.57 -27.72
N ASP A 352 -10.96 6.51 -27.44
CA ASP A 352 -11.38 6.82 -26.07
C ASP A 352 -12.04 5.53 -25.50
N ASP A 353 -11.62 5.08 -24.31
CA ASP A 353 -12.13 3.94 -23.52
C ASP A 353 -11.32 2.62 -23.60
N LYS A 354 -10.10 2.61 -23.03
CA LYS A 354 -9.46 1.37 -22.55
C LYS A 354 -9.62 1.28 -21.02
N PRO A 355 -10.02 0.11 -20.48
CA PRO A 355 -10.26 -0.03 -19.06
C PRO A 355 -8.93 0.04 -18.29
N LYS A 356 -8.93 0.80 -17.20
CA LYS A 356 -7.89 0.75 -16.17
C LYS A 356 -8.19 -0.40 -15.24
N HIS A 357 -7.19 -1.18 -14.86
CA HIS A 357 -7.39 -2.30 -13.93
C HIS A 357 -6.86 -1.88 -12.57
N PHE A 358 -7.70 -2.01 -11.55
CA PHE A 358 -7.29 -1.83 -10.15
C PHE A 358 -7.69 -3.09 -9.40
N LEU A 359 -6.69 -3.89 -9.02
CA LEU A 359 -6.86 -5.20 -8.42
C LEU A 359 -6.44 -5.11 -6.95
N MET A 360 -7.42 -5.20 -6.05
CA MET A 360 -7.16 -5.23 -4.61
C MET A 360 -7.01 -6.67 -4.11
N GLN A 361 -5.99 -6.95 -3.32
CA GLN A 361 -5.75 -8.28 -2.79
C GLN A 361 -6.51 -8.49 -1.46
N ASP A 362 -7.43 -9.45 -1.43
CA ASP A 362 -8.14 -9.80 -0.20
C ASP A 362 -7.32 -10.71 0.74
N GLN A 363 -7.87 -10.96 1.94
CA GLN A 363 -7.27 -11.82 2.97
C GLN A 363 -6.99 -13.27 2.53
N ASP A 364 -7.69 -13.78 1.51
CA ASP A 364 -7.48 -15.13 0.96
C ASP A 364 -6.40 -15.10 -0.15
N GLY A 365 -5.86 -13.92 -0.43
CA GLY A 365 -4.91 -13.61 -1.48
C GLY A 365 -5.55 -13.59 -2.87
N VAL A 366 -6.85 -13.37 -2.97
CA VAL A 366 -7.57 -13.21 -4.24
C VAL A 366 -7.59 -11.73 -4.61
N PHE A 367 -7.21 -11.45 -5.85
CA PHE A 367 -7.24 -10.13 -6.47
C PHE A 367 -8.63 -9.85 -7.04
N ILE A 368 -9.29 -8.83 -6.48
CA ILE A 368 -10.63 -8.40 -6.84
C ILE A 368 -10.54 -7.09 -7.59
N GLU A 369 -11.14 -7.05 -8.78
CA GLU A 369 -11.26 -5.83 -9.56
C GLU A 369 -12.16 -4.80 -8.85
N ARG A 370 -11.64 -3.58 -8.67
CA ARG A 370 -12.34 -2.44 -8.08
C ARG A 370 -12.26 -1.21 -8.98
N TRP A 371 -13.30 -0.39 -8.94
CA TRP A 371 -13.36 0.97 -9.50
C TRP A 371 -12.92 1.19 -10.96
N ARG A 372 -12.86 0.13 -11.76
CA ARG A 372 -12.52 0.18 -13.18
C ARG A 372 -13.25 1.28 -13.92
N ASP A 373 -14.58 1.32 -13.77
CA ASP A 373 -15.43 2.26 -14.52
C ASP A 373 -15.18 3.71 -14.07
N GLU A 374 -15.02 3.94 -12.76
CA GLU A 374 -14.74 5.24 -12.15
C GLU A 374 -13.37 5.78 -12.58
N LEU A 375 -12.33 4.94 -12.51
CA LEU A 375 -10.97 5.27 -12.94
C LEU A 375 -10.92 5.52 -14.45
N THR A 376 -11.57 4.65 -15.23
CA THR A 376 -11.64 4.79 -16.69
C THR A 376 -12.34 6.10 -17.07
N ALA A 377 -13.47 6.43 -16.43
CA ALA A 377 -14.21 7.66 -16.70
C ALA A 377 -13.45 8.93 -16.30
N THR A 378 -12.74 8.90 -15.17
CA THR A 378 -12.02 10.07 -14.64
C THR A 378 -10.75 10.38 -15.44
N ALA A 379 -10.11 9.35 -15.99
CA ALA A 379 -8.89 9.48 -16.79
C ALA A 379 -9.10 9.25 -18.30
N ALA A 380 -10.36 9.30 -18.78
CA ALA A 380 -10.77 9.12 -20.19
C ALA A 380 -10.17 10.13 -21.22
N ASN A 381 -9.32 11.07 -20.79
CA ASN A 381 -8.63 12.02 -21.67
C ASN A 381 -7.13 12.18 -21.33
N SER A 382 -6.52 11.24 -20.61
CA SER A 382 -5.06 11.20 -20.39
C SER A 382 -4.45 10.13 -21.26
N SER A 383 -3.22 10.37 -21.72
CA SER A 383 -2.46 9.33 -22.38
C SER A 383 -1.90 8.36 -21.35
N ASP A 384 -1.40 8.85 -20.21
CA ASP A 384 -0.64 8.05 -19.25
C ASP A 384 -0.77 8.62 -17.82
N GLY A 385 -0.67 7.78 -16.79
CA GLY A 385 -0.71 8.17 -15.38
C GLY A 385 -0.36 7.03 -14.44
N GLY A 386 -0.25 7.34 -13.15
CA GLY A 386 0.10 6.37 -12.11
C GLY A 386 -0.35 6.86 -10.74
N PHE A 387 -0.45 5.93 -9.79
CA PHE A 387 -0.58 6.29 -8.39
C PHE A 387 0.81 6.57 -7.83
N ILE A 388 0.94 7.64 -7.05
CA ILE A 388 2.17 7.97 -6.32
C ILE A 388 1.89 8.06 -4.84
N GLN A 389 2.82 7.60 -4.03
CA GLN A 389 2.84 7.88 -2.61
C GLN A 389 3.28 9.33 -2.38
N GLY A 390 2.41 10.11 -1.74
CA GLY A 390 2.64 11.46 -1.27
C GLY A 390 3.13 11.49 0.19
N PRO A 391 3.57 12.67 0.68
CA PRO A 391 3.91 12.83 2.09
C PRO A 391 2.70 12.50 2.95
N GLU A 392 2.91 11.74 4.04
CA GLU A 392 1.85 11.45 5.00
C GLU A 392 1.24 12.77 5.46
N GLY A 393 -0.03 12.99 5.09
CA GLY A 393 -0.68 14.27 5.25
C GLY A 393 -0.80 14.67 6.71
N GLU A 394 0.09 15.54 7.17
CA GLU A 394 -0.12 16.32 8.38
C GLU A 394 -1.19 17.38 8.09
N TYR A 395 -2.45 17.06 8.37
CA TYR A 395 -3.55 17.99 8.22
C TYR A 395 -3.90 18.63 9.57
N TRP A 396 -4.17 19.94 9.53
CA TRP A 396 -4.71 20.65 10.67
C TRP A 396 -6.23 20.40 10.73
N GLN A 397 -6.66 19.61 11.71
CA GLN A 397 -8.09 19.44 11.99
C GLN A 397 -8.55 20.62 12.87
N GLU A 398 -9.48 21.44 12.35
CA GLU A 398 -10.02 22.59 13.09
C GLU A 398 -10.96 22.08 14.20
N GLY A 399 -10.52 22.21 15.45
CA GLY A 399 -11.26 21.81 16.63
C GLY A 399 -12.16 22.92 17.17
N THR A 400 -13.09 22.56 18.06
CA THR A 400 -13.97 23.56 18.71
C THR A 400 -13.23 24.48 19.70
N THR A 401 -11.94 24.21 19.98
CA THR A 401 -11.06 25.05 20.81
C THR A 401 -9.59 25.02 20.32
N PRO A 402 -8.79 26.09 20.52
CA PRO A 402 -7.39 26.17 20.06
C PRO A 402 -6.41 25.15 20.68
N GLU A 403 -6.81 24.40 21.70
CA GLU A 403 -6.01 23.33 22.32
C GLU A 403 -6.34 21.94 21.71
N MET A 404 -7.39 21.85 20.89
CA MET A 404 -7.77 20.66 20.10
C MET A 404 -7.38 20.76 18.62
N ASP A 405 -6.87 21.91 18.19
CA ASP A 405 -6.18 22.01 16.91
C ASP A 405 -4.88 21.20 17.04
N ARG A 406 -4.89 19.98 16.52
CA ARG A 406 -3.73 19.10 16.47
C ARG A 406 -3.36 18.83 15.02
N MET A 407 -2.08 18.56 14.81
CA MET A 407 -1.64 17.89 13.59
C MET A 407 -2.24 16.48 13.63
N VAL A 408 -3.13 16.17 12.70
CA VAL A 408 -3.66 14.82 12.53
C VAL A 408 -2.97 14.27 11.29
N LYS A 409 -2.31 13.12 11.39
CA LYS A 409 -2.00 12.32 10.21
C LYS A 409 -3.34 11.87 9.64
N GLY A 410 -3.74 12.41 8.49
CA GLY A 410 -4.97 12.00 7.85
C GLY A 410 -4.86 10.54 7.41
N PRO A 411 -5.82 9.68 7.76
CA PRO A 411 -5.85 8.31 7.26
C PRO A 411 -6.22 8.22 5.77
N ASP A 412 -6.41 9.30 5.00
CA ASP A 412 -7.20 9.21 3.75
C ASP A 412 -6.47 9.58 2.45
N GLU A 413 -5.25 10.15 2.47
CA GLU A 413 -4.65 10.76 1.26
C GLU A 413 -3.14 10.47 1.13
N VAL A 414 -2.74 9.21 1.33
CA VAL A 414 -1.35 8.78 1.11
C VAL A 414 -1.03 8.72 -0.38
N TYR A 415 -2.00 8.34 -1.20
CA TYR A 415 -1.79 8.21 -2.64
C TYR A 415 -2.47 9.32 -3.41
N SER A 416 -1.80 9.76 -4.46
CA SER A 416 -2.32 10.70 -5.45
C SER A 416 -2.32 10.07 -6.82
N LEU A 417 -3.35 10.39 -7.61
CA LEU A 417 -3.38 10.04 -9.03
C LEU A 417 -2.66 11.12 -9.82
N VAL A 418 -1.52 10.77 -10.41
CA VAL A 418 -0.81 11.61 -11.37
C VAL A 418 -1.32 11.33 -12.76
N ARG A 419 -1.52 12.41 -13.50
CA ARG A 419 -2.05 12.39 -14.86
C ARG A 419 -1.14 13.18 -15.77
N LEU A 420 -0.68 12.53 -16.83
CA LEU A 420 -0.10 13.16 -18.01
C LEU A 420 -1.18 13.34 -19.08
N ALA A 421 -1.58 14.58 -19.31
CA ALA A 421 -2.41 14.94 -20.44
C ALA A 421 -1.49 15.32 -21.62
N THR A 422 -1.41 14.46 -22.62
CA THR A 422 -0.88 14.86 -23.92
C THR A 422 -2.05 15.39 -24.76
N GLY A 423 -1.92 16.62 -25.27
CA GLY A 423 -2.96 17.27 -26.09
C GLY A 423 -3.17 16.55 -27.42
N VAL A 424 -3.94 15.47 -27.41
CA VAL A 424 -4.24 14.61 -28.56
C VAL A 424 -4.81 15.47 -29.71
N LYS A 425 -4.08 15.45 -30.84
CA LYS A 425 -4.52 15.70 -32.24
C LYS A 425 -4.32 17.06 -32.93
N GLN A 426 -3.73 18.12 -32.34
CA GLN A 426 -3.26 19.27 -33.15
C GLN A 426 -1.94 19.93 -32.73
N ASP A 427 -1.43 19.60 -31.55
CA ASP A 427 -0.21 20.21 -31.02
C ASP A 427 0.89 19.20 -30.71
N GLY A 428 0.70 18.16 -29.87
CA GLY A 428 1.74 17.14 -29.63
C GLY A 428 3.08 17.69 -29.12
N ARG A 429 3.14 18.92 -28.57
CA ARG A 429 4.41 19.61 -28.23
C ARG A 429 4.67 19.82 -26.74
N ILE A 430 3.71 19.56 -25.86
CA ILE A 430 3.81 19.79 -24.41
C ILE A 430 3.07 18.65 -23.67
N GLY A 431 3.74 18.03 -22.69
CA GLY A 431 3.10 17.16 -21.70
C GLY A 431 2.63 18.01 -20.52
N GLU A 432 1.34 18.00 -20.23
CA GLU A 432 0.74 18.68 -19.08
C GLU A 432 0.61 17.67 -17.92
N VAL A 433 1.25 17.97 -16.78
CA VAL A 433 1.24 17.11 -15.59
C VAL A 433 0.27 17.68 -14.58
N SER A 434 -0.63 16.85 -14.09
CA SER A 434 -1.58 17.23 -13.03
C SER A 434 -1.73 16.11 -12.01
N ILE A 435 -2.15 16.47 -10.80
CA ILE A 435 -2.27 15.55 -9.66
C ILE A 435 -3.60 15.74 -8.94
N ALA A 436 -4.22 14.65 -8.49
CA ALA A 436 -5.41 14.67 -7.66
C ALA A 436 -5.23 13.74 -6.46
N ASP A 437 -5.66 14.19 -5.29
CA ASP A 437 -5.72 13.35 -4.08
C ASP A 437 -6.79 12.26 -4.29
N VAL A 438 -6.53 11.06 -3.77
CA VAL A 438 -7.44 9.91 -3.89
C VAL A 438 -7.80 9.37 -2.52
N ASP A 439 -9.11 9.21 -2.30
CA ASP A 439 -9.71 8.64 -1.10
C ASP A 439 -10.27 7.23 -1.42
N PHE A 440 -9.80 6.25 -0.65
CA PHE A 440 -10.17 4.85 -0.75
C PHE A 440 -11.19 4.48 0.34
N PRO A 441 -12.46 4.24 0.00
CA PRO A 441 -13.54 4.05 0.98
C PRO A 441 -13.49 2.74 1.77
N TYR A 442 -12.58 1.81 1.45
CA TYR A 442 -12.36 0.62 2.27
C TYR A 442 -11.60 0.94 3.56
N ARG A 443 -10.92 2.09 3.63
CA ARG A 443 -10.19 2.58 4.82
C ARG A 443 -11.10 3.15 5.93
N ASP A 444 -12.42 3.09 5.72
CA ASP A 444 -13.48 3.62 6.59
C ASP A 444 -14.38 2.49 7.16
N GLU A 445 -14.16 1.22 6.77
CA GLU A 445 -14.95 0.06 7.20
C GLU A 445 -14.20 -0.71 8.32
N GLY A 446 -14.89 -1.57 9.08
CA GLY A 446 -14.19 -2.40 10.07
C GLY A 446 -13.60 -3.65 9.41
N GLU A 447 -12.28 -3.83 9.49
CA GLU A 447 -11.53 -4.93 8.90
C GLU A 447 -11.04 -5.98 9.92
N VAL A 448 -10.61 -7.14 9.38
CA VAL A 448 -9.80 -8.10 10.11
C VAL A 448 -8.43 -8.17 9.43
N LEU A 449 -7.43 -7.54 10.04
CA LEU A 449 -6.07 -7.45 9.50
C LEU A 449 -5.16 -8.42 10.25
N GLN A 450 -4.34 -9.18 9.54
CA GLN A 450 -3.52 -10.22 10.16
C GLN A 450 -2.03 -10.01 9.86
N ALA A 451 -1.24 -9.89 10.93
CA ALA A 451 0.21 -9.86 10.89
C ALA A 451 0.79 -11.21 10.46
N SER A 452 1.95 -11.14 9.82
CA SER A 452 2.78 -12.27 9.46
C SER A 452 3.74 -12.63 10.61
N PRO A 453 4.50 -13.73 10.50
CA PRO A 453 5.58 -14.03 11.44
C PRO A 453 6.82 -13.10 11.34
N ALA A 454 6.83 -12.10 10.45
CA ALA A 454 7.90 -11.12 10.27
C ALA A 454 7.67 -9.87 11.14
N VAL A 455 8.45 -8.80 10.95
CA VAL A 455 8.15 -7.49 11.56
C VAL A 455 7.21 -6.76 10.61
N ASP A 456 5.98 -6.55 11.05
CA ASP A 456 4.94 -5.89 10.25
C ASP A 456 4.60 -4.49 10.80
N THR A 457 4.09 -3.64 9.92
CA THR A 457 3.34 -2.42 10.30
C THR A 457 1.96 -2.54 9.70
N ILE A 458 0.92 -2.53 10.53
CA ILE A 458 -0.48 -2.65 10.14
C ILE A 458 -1.20 -1.36 10.53
N HIS A 459 -1.99 -0.81 9.61
CA HIS A 459 -2.86 0.32 9.87
C HIS A 459 -4.32 -0.08 9.62
N GLY A 460 -5.16 -0.07 10.67
CA GLY A 460 -6.62 -0.25 10.59
C GLY A 460 -7.34 0.97 10.00
N MET A 461 -6.81 2.16 10.31
CA MET A 461 -7.22 3.45 9.77
C MET A 461 -8.57 3.95 10.25
N GLY A 462 -9.67 3.40 9.77
CA GLY A 462 -11.00 3.94 10.04
C GLY A 462 -12.02 2.83 10.04
N GLY A 463 -12.79 2.71 11.11
CA GLY A 463 -13.63 1.54 11.32
C GLY A 463 -13.40 0.96 12.70
N ASP A 464 -14.13 -0.11 13.04
CA ASP A 464 -13.87 -0.85 14.27
C ASP A 464 -13.08 -2.12 13.90
N ASP A 465 -11.75 -2.03 13.94
CA ASP A 465 -10.85 -3.03 13.36
C ASP A 465 -10.45 -4.15 14.31
N ARG A 466 -10.09 -5.29 13.72
CA ARG A 466 -9.51 -6.43 14.43
C ARG A 466 -8.12 -6.74 13.89
N LEU A 467 -7.10 -6.30 14.63
CA LEU A 467 -5.68 -6.45 14.29
C LEU A 467 -5.13 -7.73 14.92
N VAL A 468 -5.12 -8.83 14.17
CA VAL A 468 -4.63 -10.14 14.60
C VAL A 468 -3.10 -10.17 14.63
N ALA A 469 -2.54 -10.08 15.83
CA ALA A 469 -1.11 -10.10 16.08
C ALA A 469 -0.51 -11.49 15.82
N ALA A 470 0.74 -11.52 15.36
CA ALA A 470 1.48 -12.73 15.09
C ALA A 470 2.78 -12.76 15.89
N LYS A 471 3.82 -13.42 15.37
CA LYS A 471 5.16 -13.36 15.99
C LYS A 471 5.92 -12.31 15.20
N GLY A 472 6.58 -11.39 15.85
CA GLY A 472 7.10 -10.22 15.13
C GLY A 472 7.12 -9.07 16.10
N SER A 473 8.02 -8.11 15.93
CA SER A 473 7.94 -6.88 16.74
C SER A 473 7.12 -5.88 15.94
N ASP A 474 5.81 -6.06 15.97
CA ASP A 474 4.92 -5.44 15.01
C ASP A 474 4.49 -4.05 15.48
N THR A 475 4.13 -3.17 14.56
CA THR A 475 3.40 -1.94 14.86
C THR A 475 1.96 -2.10 14.40
N LEU A 476 1.01 -2.13 15.32
CA LEU A 476 -0.41 -2.25 15.01
C LEU A 476 -1.10 -0.94 15.38
N ASP A 477 -1.52 -0.20 14.37
CA ASP A 477 -2.17 1.11 14.49
C ASP A 477 -3.65 0.96 14.16
N GLY A 478 -4.54 1.10 15.15
CA GLY A 478 -6.00 0.98 14.96
C GLY A 478 -6.57 2.14 14.15
N GLY A 479 -6.06 3.35 14.36
CA GLY A 479 -6.57 4.55 13.71
C GLY A 479 -7.83 5.10 14.40
N THR A 480 -8.94 5.17 13.68
CA THR A 480 -10.18 5.81 14.15
C THR A 480 -11.31 4.81 14.28
N GLY A 481 -11.88 4.72 15.47
CA GLY A 481 -13.01 3.85 15.74
C GLY A 481 -12.77 3.12 17.05
N ILE A 482 -13.22 1.87 17.14
CA ILE A 482 -13.00 1.02 18.31
C ILE A 482 -12.21 -0.23 17.87
N ASP A 483 -10.91 -0.17 18.08
CA ASP A 483 -10.00 -1.14 17.52
C ASP A 483 -9.57 -2.20 18.54
N THR A 484 -9.43 -3.42 18.05
CA THR A 484 -9.15 -4.60 18.86
C THR A 484 -7.90 -5.31 18.35
N ALA A 485 -6.80 -5.27 19.11
CA ALA A 485 -5.67 -6.15 18.87
C ALA A 485 -5.96 -7.56 19.41
N VAL A 486 -5.77 -8.59 18.58
CA VAL A 486 -6.15 -9.97 18.89
C VAL A 486 -4.90 -10.84 19.05
N TYR A 487 -4.76 -11.45 20.22
CA TYR A 487 -3.66 -12.34 20.60
C TYR A 487 -4.16 -13.76 20.83
N ALA A 488 -3.50 -14.74 20.20
CA ALA A 488 -3.95 -16.14 20.24
C ALA A 488 -3.81 -16.84 21.61
N GLY A 489 -2.95 -16.34 22.50
CA GLY A 489 -2.70 -16.90 23.85
C GLY A 489 -3.70 -16.42 24.90
N SER A 490 -3.51 -16.85 26.16
CA SER A 490 -4.25 -16.30 27.30
C SER A 490 -3.62 -15.00 27.79
N ALA A 491 -4.34 -14.12 28.48
CA ALA A 491 -3.79 -12.85 28.96
C ALA A 491 -2.53 -13.04 29.84
N ASP A 492 -2.49 -14.11 30.65
CA ASP A 492 -1.34 -14.48 31.50
C ASP A 492 -0.07 -14.87 30.70
N ASP A 493 -0.20 -15.12 29.39
CA ASP A 493 0.95 -15.41 28.51
C ASP A 493 1.68 -14.13 28.06
N TYR A 494 1.10 -12.94 28.32
CA TYR A 494 1.60 -11.65 27.83
C TYR A 494 1.86 -10.65 28.97
N GLU A 495 2.91 -9.85 28.79
CA GLU A 495 3.22 -8.66 29.57
C GLU A 495 2.75 -7.44 28.77
N ILE A 496 1.93 -6.61 29.41
CA ILE A 496 1.36 -5.39 28.83
C ILE A 496 2.02 -4.21 29.55
N GLU A 497 2.78 -3.41 28.80
CA GLU A 497 3.39 -2.17 29.29
C GLU A 497 2.52 -0.98 28.83
N PRO A 498 1.75 -0.34 29.73
CA PRO A 498 0.85 0.72 29.32
C PRO A 498 1.55 2.06 29.09
N GLY A 499 1.14 2.76 28.03
CA GLY A 499 1.44 4.17 27.78
C GLY A 499 0.16 5.01 27.71
N SER A 500 0.29 6.32 27.43
CA SER A 500 -0.85 7.25 27.41
C SER A 500 -1.60 7.29 26.07
N THR A 501 -0.94 6.87 24.99
CA THR A 501 -1.43 6.85 23.60
C THR A 501 -0.96 5.61 22.83
N GLU A 502 -0.06 4.82 23.44
CA GLU A 502 0.55 3.64 22.84
C GLU A 502 0.71 2.59 23.95
N PHE A 503 0.46 1.32 23.66
CA PHE A 503 0.68 0.20 24.59
C PHE A 503 1.66 -0.79 23.96
N GLN A 504 2.51 -1.42 24.78
CA GLN A 504 3.38 -2.49 24.30
C GLN A 504 2.92 -3.84 24.84
N VAL A 505 2.90 -4.84 23.98
CA VAL A 505 2.57 -6.22 24.34
C VAL A 505 3.73 -7.13 23.99
N SER A 506 4.10 -8.01 24.92
CA SER A 506 5.20 -8.96 24.71
C SER A 506 4.97 -10.25 25.49
N PRO A 507 5.57 -11.39 25.11
CA PRO A 507 5.35 -12.66 25.81
C PRO A 507 6.10 -12.76 27.15
N VAL A 508 5.45 -13.28 28.21
CA VAL A 508 6.01 -13.39 29.59
C VAL A 508 7.21 -14.35 29.69
N ASN A 509 7.24 -15.41 28.87
CA ASN A 509 8.23 -16.50 28.98
C ASN A 509 9.14 -16.63 27.75
N GLY A 510 9.96 -15.60 27.49
CA GLY A 510 11.05 -15.69 26.52
C GLY A 510 11.83 -14.39 26.47
N GLY A 511 12.93 -14.29 27.23
CA GLY A 511 13.78 -13.10 27.26
C GLY A 511 14.17 -12.67 25.85
N ALA A 512 13.49 -11.63 25.36
CA ALA A 512 13.54 -11.05 24.01
C ALA A 512 13.37 -12.06 22.87
N ALA A 513 12.16 -12.14 22.29
CA ALA A 513 12.03 -12.57 20.90
C ALA A 513 11.27 -11.54 20.06
N TRP A 514 10.30 -10.84 20.63
CA TRP A 514 9.61 -9.74 19.95
C TRP A 514 8.77 -8.89 20.91
N ARG A 515 8.32 -7.73 20.44
CA ARG A 515 7.46 -6.79 21.17
C ARG A 515 6.64 -5.97 20.19
N ASP A 516 5.33 -5.99 20.37
CA ASP A 516 4.42 -5.20 19.57
C ASP A 516 4.25 -3.80 20.15
N THR A 517 4.08 -2.83 19.27
CA THR A 517 3.67 -1.46 19.58
C THR A 517 2.25 -1.27 19.06
N LEU A 518 1.32 -0.99 19.95
CA LEU A 518 -0.08 -0.73 19.65
C LEU A 518 -0.32 0.78 19.70
N ILE A 519 -0.86 1.35 18.63
CA ILE A 519 -1.17 2.78 18.48
C ILE A 519 -2.68 2.89 18.26
N ASP A 520 -3.36 3.78 18.97
CA ASP A 520 -4.82 3.99 18.82
C ASP A 520 -5.62 2.67 18.85
N VAL A 521 -5.31 1.78 19.80
CA VAL A 521 -6.05 0.52 20.04
C VAL A 521 -6.75 0.55 21.40
N GLU A 522 -8.08 0.41 21.40
CA GLU A 522 -8.90 0.47 22.61
C GLU A 522 -8.92 -0.86 23.38
N ARG A 523 -8.80 -1.98 22.66
CA ARG A 523 -9.11 -3.33 23.18
C ARG A 523 -8.01 -4.35 22.86
N LEU A 524 -7.73 -5.20 23.84
CA LEU A 524 -6.86 -6.37 23.71
C LEU A 524 -7.70 -7.62 23.89
N GLU A 525 -7.87 -8.40 22.85
CA GLU A 525 -8.56 -9.68 22.90
C GLU A 525 -7.55 -10.82 23.06
N PHE A 526 -7.70 -11.59 24.13
CA PHE A 526 -6.99 -12.84 24.37
C PHE A 526 -7.96 -14.01 24.28
N SER A 527 -7.43 -15.23 24.26
CA SER A 527 -8.24 -16.46 24.19
C SER A 527 -9.19 -16.68 25.38
N ASP A 528 -9.01 -15.97 26.49
CA ASP A 528 -9.78 -16.14 27.73
C ASP A 528 -10.51 -14.89 28.24
N VAL A 529 -10.02 -13.69 27.90
CA VAL A 529 -10.58 -12.38 28.31
C VAL A 529 -10.29 -11.30 27.25
N THR A 530 -11.08 -10.23 27.29
CA THR A 530 -10.76 -8.97 26.61
C THR A 530 -10.43 -7.92 27.66
N LEU A 531 -9.35 -7.16 27.44
CA LEU A 531 -8.97 -6.00 28.26
C LEU A 531 -9.26 -4.72 27.49
N ALA A 532 -9.96 -3.77 28.12
CA ALA A 532 -10.19 -2.44 27.56
C ALA A 532 -9.50 -1.36 28.38
N HIS A 533 -8.82 -0.41 27.72
CA HIS A 533 -7.94 0.55 28.39
C HIS A 533 -8.32 2.03 28.20
N HIS A 534 -9.47 2.35 27.60
CA HIS A 534 -9.86 3.73 27.29
C HIS A 534 -11.03 4.28 28.13
N MET A 535 -10.90 5.51 28.63
CA MET A 535 -11.90 6.15 29.52
C MET A 535 -13.23 6.48 28.82
N ASN A 536 -13.23 6.64 27.50
CA ASN A 536 -14.43 7.00 26.75
C ASN A 536 -15.00 5.86 25.90
N ASP A 537 -14.41 4.67 25.94
CA ASP A 537 -14.93 3.49 25.26
C ASP A 537 -16.11 2.87 26.04
N HIS A 538 -16.93 2.10 25.34
CA HIS A 538 -18.13 1.43 25.83
C HIS A 538 -17.91 0.57 27.10
N PRO A 539 -16.79 -0.15 27.30
CA PRO A 539 -16.50 -0.84 28.56
C PRO A 539 -16.41 0.10 29.76
N ALA A 540 -15.83 1.29 29.58
CA ALA A 540 -15.73 2.29 30.62
C ALA A 540 -17.09 2.94 30.92
N MET A 541 -17.88 3.24 29.87
CA MET A 541 -19.26 3.74 30.02
C MET A 541 -20.14 2.73 30.78
N ALA A 542 -20.11 1.46 30.39
CA ALA A 542 -20.85 0.41 31.08
C ALA A 542 -20.40 0.26 32.54
N THR A 543 -19.09 0.31 32.81
CA THR A 543 -18.54 0.28 34.18
C THR A 543 -19.03 1.46 35.02
N ARG A 544 -19.03 2.67 34.46
CA ARG A 544 -19.57 3.87 35.12
C ARG A 544 -21.07 3.78 35.36
N LEU A 545 -21.81 3.15 34.45
CA LEU A 545 -23.24 2.94 34.60
C LEU A 545 -23.54 1.96 35.74
N TYR A 546 -22.76 0.89 35.90
CA TYR A 546 -22.81 0.02 37.09
C TYR A 546 -22.47 0.76 38.38
N GLN A 547 -21.42 1.58 38.38
CA GLN A 547 -21.06 2.37 39.55
C GLN A 547 -22.19 3.33 39.93
N ALA A 548 -22.72 4.09 38.96
CA ALA A 548 -23.79 5.05 39.21
C ALA A 548 -25.11 4.39 39.62
N ALA A 549 -25.48 3.28 38.97
CA ALA A 549 -26.75 2.61 39.22
C ALA A 549 -26.71 1.72 40.47
N PHE A 550 -25.59 1.08 40.79
CA PHE A 550 -25.55 -0.01 41.79
C PHE A 550 -24.43 0.12 42.83
N ASP A 551 -23.56 1.12 42.73
CA ASP A 551 -22.41 1.30 43.63
C ASP A 551 -21.55 0.03 43.74
N ARG A 552 -21.23 -0.51 42.56
CA ARG A 552 -20.33 -1.65 42.40
C ARG A 552 -19.76 -1.67 40.99
N LEU A 553 -18.65 -2.36 40.83
CA LEU A 553 -18.15 -2.76 39.52
C LEU A 553 -19.00 -3.89 38.92
N PRO A 554 -19.08 -4.00 37.58
CA PRO A 554 -19.71 -5.13 36.92
C PRO A 554 -18.94 -6.43 37.16
N ASP A 555 -19.63 -7.56 37.02
CA ASP A 555 -18.97 -8.83 36.76
C ASP A 555 -18.61 -8.96 35.28
N SER A 556 -17.64 -9.82 34.94
CA SER A 556 -17.09 -9.93 33.59
C SER A 556 -18.13 -10.23 32.50
N SER A 557 -19.15 -11.02 32.80
CA SER A 557 -20.19 -11.42 31.84
C SER A 557 -21.26 -10.33 31.71
N GLY A 558 -21.65 -9.69 32.82
CA GLY A 558 -22.52 -8.53 32.80
C GLY A 558 -21.91 -7.39 32.01
N LEU A 559 -20.62 -7.11 32.19
CA LEU A 559 -19.93 -6.08 31.41
C LEU A 559 -19.93 -6.42 29.92
N GLY A 560 -19.59 -7.65 29.54
CA GLY A 560 -19.59 -8.07 28.14
C GLY A 560 -20.94 -7.91 27.44
N TYR A 561 -22.05 -8.19 28.14
CA TYR A 561 -23.39 -7.94 27.62
C TYR A 561 -23.62 -6.47 27.27
N TRP A 562 -23.26 -5.55 28.18
CA TRP A 562 -23.48 -4.13 27.97
C TRP A 562 -22.53 -3.53 26.95
N VAL A 563 -21.28 -3.98 26.90
CA VAL A 563 -20.31 -3.60 25.86
C VAL A 563 -20.87 -3.95 24.49
N ASN A 564 -21.30 -5.20 24.27
CA ASN A 564 -21.89 -5.59 22.99
C ASN A 564 -23.13 -4.74 22.63
N ARG A 565 -24.00 -4.44 23.60
CA ARG A 565 -25.19 -3.58 23.34
C ARG A 565 -24.80 -2.18 22.89
N LEU A 566 -23.80 -1.57 23.55
CA LEU A 566 -23.32 -0.23 23.24
C LEU A 566 -22.59 -0.20 21.89
N ASP A 567 -21.74 -1.19 21.60
CA ASP A 567 -21.08 -1.40 20.30
C ASP A 567 -22.09 -1.53 19.16
N ASP A 568 -23.20 -2.26 19.37
CA ASP A 568 -24.29 -2.41 18.39
C ASP A 568 -25.18 -1.14 18.23
N GLY A 569 -24.74 0.01 18.75
CA GLY A 569 -25.39 1.31 18.59
C GLY A 569 -26.51 1.61 19.58
N THR A 570 -26.58 0.90 20.70
CA THR A 570 -27.49 1.29 21.80
C THR A 570 -26.92 2.52 22.50
N ASP A 571 -27.68 3.61 22.52
CA ASP A 571 -27.26 4.79 23.29
C ASP A 571 -27.27 4.54 24.82
N LEU A 572 -26.49 5.35 25.53
CA LEU A 572 -26.27 5.18 26.96
C LEU A 572 -27.54 5.44 27.78
N GLU A 573 -28.41 6.35 27.34
CA GLU A 573 -29.73 6.60 27.93
C GLU A 573 -30.60 5.34 27.88
N ARG A 574 -30.63 4.66 26.73
CA ARG A 574 -31.37 3.41 26.57
C ARG A 574 -30.82 2.30 27.45
N ALA A 575 -29.50 2.20 27.56
CA ALA A 575 -28.86 1.28 28.50
C ALA A 575 -29.26 1.61 29.95
N ALA A 576 -29.21 2.89 30.35
CA ALA A 576 -29.63 3.35 31.67
C ALA A 576 -31.10 3.01 31.98
N ALA A 577 -32.00 3.14 31.00
CA ALA A 577 -33.40 2.74 31.14
C ALA A 577 -33.55 1.24 31.41
N GLU A 578 -32.72 0.40 30.78
CA GLU A 578 -32.73 -1.05 30.99
C GLU A 578 -32.11 -1.43 32.35
N PHE A 579 -31.09 -0.71 32.83
CA PHE A 579 -30.61 -0.83 34.21
C PHE A 579 -31.71 -0.50 35.21
N ILE A 580 -32.44 0.60 35.04
CA ILE A 580 -33.56 1.00 35.90
C ILE A 580 -34.69 -0.05 35.86
N GLY A 581 -34.94 -0.64 34.69
CA GLY A 581 -35.92 -1.71 34.49
C GLY A 581 -35.49 -3.08 35.00
N SER A 582 -34.25 -3.24 35.46
CA SER A 582 -33.70 -4.54 35.85
C SER A 582 -34.25 -5.04 37.21
N PRO A 583 -34.26 -6.38 37.43
CA PRO A 583 -34.54 -6.94 38.75
C PRO A 583 -33.58 -6.43 39.82
N GLU A 584 -32.31 -6.23 39.48
CA GLU A 584 -31.29 -5.73 40.42
C GLU A 584 -31.64 -4.33 40.96
N PHE A 585 -32.08 -3.43 40.08
CA PHE A 585 -32.52 -2.09 40.48
C PHE A 585 -33.73 -2.13 41.42
N SER A 586 -34.71 -2.97 41.07
CA SER A 586 -35.92 -3.17 41.89
C SER A 586 -35.59 -3.79 43.25
N ASP A 587 -34.63 -4.71 43.32
CA ASP A 587 -34.19 -5.34 44.56
C ASP A 587 -33.40 -4.38 45.45
N ARG A 588 -32.60 -3.49 44.85
CA ARG A 588 -31.76 -2.52 45.57
C ARG A 588 -32.56 -1.32 46.08
N TYR A 589 -33.44 -0.75 45.26
CA TYR A 589 -34.14 0.51 45.56
C TYR A 589 -35.65 0.34 45.82
N GLY A 590 -36.15 -0.89 45.70
CA GLY A 590 -37.58 -1.19 45.79
C GLY A 590 -38.28 -1.09 44.43
N ALA A 591 -39.50 -1.63 44.33
CA ALA A 591 -40.23 -1.72 43.06
C ALA A 591 -40.65 -0.37 42.46
N SER A 592 -40.63 0.71 43.23
CA SER A 592 -41.01 2.07 42.79
C SER A 592 -40.45 3.14 43.75
N PRO A 593 -39.12 3.35 43.79
CA PRO A 593 -38.54 4.42 44.62
C PRO A 593 -39.08 5.78 44.18
N THR A 594 -39.24 6.71 45.11
CA THR A 594 -39.59 8.10 44.80
C THR A 594 -38.43 8.82 44.10
N ASN A 595 -38.69 9.95 43.42
CA ASN A 595 -37.61 10.74 42.81
C ASN A 595 -36.61 11.25 43.87
N ASP A 596 -37.08 11.52 45.08
CA ASP A 596 -36.25 11.97 46.20
C ASP A 596 -35.25 10.89 46.63
N GLU A 597 -35.73 9.64 46.80
CA GLU A 597 -34.91 8.48 47.12
C GLU A 597 -33.95 8.12 45.99
N TYR A 598 -34.39 8.26 44.73
CA TYR A 598 -33.58 7.99 43.55
C TYR A 598 -32.39 8.95 43.45
N ILE A 599 -32.60 10.25 43.60
CA ILE A 599 -31.51 11.24 43.56
C ILE A 599 -30.55 11.05 44.73
N ASP A 600 -31.06 10.77 45.95
CA ASP A 600 -30.19 10.48 47.10
C ASP A 600 -29.30 9.26 46.84
N ALA A 601 -29.82 8.23 46.19
CA ALA A 601 -29.05 7.04 45.82
C ALA A 601 -27.95 7.36 44.80
N LEU A 602 -28.25 8.07 43.72
CA LEU A 602 -27.22 8.41 42.71
C LEU A 602 -26.09 9.26 43.30
N TYR A 603 -26.43 10.22 44.17
CA TYR A 603 -25.42 11.01 44.88
C TYR A 603 -24.56 10.15 45.82
N ALA A 604 -25.19 9.21 46.53
CA ALA A 604 -24.45 8.30 47.39
C ALA A 604 -23.50 7.40 46.59
N ASN A 605 -23.97 6.84 45.48
CA ASN A 605 -23.20 5.92 44.63
C ASN A 605 -22.04 6.60 43.88
N VAL A 606 -22.25 7.83 43.40
CA VAL A 606 -21.28 8.53 42.54
C VAL A 606 -20.42 9.52 43.31
N LEU A 607 -20.93 10.16 44.36
CA LEU A 607 -20.24 11.26 45.05
C LEU A 607 -19.88 10.94 46.50
N ASP A 608 -20.20 9.74 46.99
CA ASP A 608 -20.00 9.31 48.38
C ASP A 608 -20.59 10.30 49.41
N ARG A 609 -21.65 11.03 49.04
CA ARG A 609 -22.29 12.04 49.88
C ARG A 609 -23.77 12.17 49.55
N LEU A 610 -24.55 12.69 50.50
CA LEU A 610 -25.90 13.15 50.21
C LEU A 610 -25.88 14.46 49.41
N PRO A 611 -26.90 14.72 48.57
CA PRO A 611 -27.01 16.00 47.89
C PRO A 611 -27.22 17.13 48.88
N ASP A 612 -26.65 18.30 48.61
CA ASP A 612 -27.07 19.52 49.27
C ASP A 612 -28.46 19.97 48.77
N ALA A 613 -29.05 20.92 49.47
CA ALA A 613 -30.43 21.34 49.20
C ALA A 613 -30.63 21.91 47.78
N ASP A 614 -29.63 22.61 47.25
CA ASP A 614 -29.71 23.25 45.94
C ASP A 614 -29.48 22.22 44.83
N GLY A 615 -28.50 21.33 45.00
CA GLY A 615 -28.22 20.22 44.09
C GLY A 615 -29.40 19.24 44.00
N LYS A 616 -30.04 18.90 45.12
CA LYS A 616 -31.25 18.05 45.11
C LYS A 616 -32.41 18.74 44.40
N ALA A 617 -32.64 20.01 44.71
CA ALA A 617 -33.73 20.79 44.10
C ALA A 617 -33.54 20.92 42.58
N TYR A 618 -32.30 21.07 42.11
CA TYR A 618 -31.98 21.09 40.68
C TYR A 618 -32.44 19.80 40.00
N TRP A 619 -31.97 18.63 40.43
CA TRP A 619 -32.31 17.36 39.78
C TRP A 619 -33.79 17.01 39.88
N LEU A 620 -34.43 17.28 41.03
CA LEU A 620 -35.86 17.09 41.17
C LEU A 620 -36.65 17.97 40.20
N ASN A 621 -36.23 19.23 40.00
CA ASN A 621 -36.86 20.10 39.03
C ASN A 621 -36.70 19.57 37.59
N ARG A 622 -35.50 19.08 37.22
CA ARG A 622 -35.25 18.47 35.90
C ARG A 622 -36.16 17.27 35.63
N LEU A 623 -36.31 16.38 36.62
CA LEU A 623 -37.19 15.21 36.56
C LEU A 623 -38.68 15.56 36.45
N GLU A 624 -39.07 16.77 36.86
CA GLU A 624 -40.44 17.27 36.73
C GLU A 624 -40.69 18.00 35.41
N THR A 625 -39.64 18.50 34.75
CA THR A 625 -39.76 19.38 33.58
C THR A 625 -39.48 18.69 32.26
N ASP A 626 -38.33 18.02 32.14
CA ASP A 626 -37.79 17.66 30.81
C ASP A 626 -36.75 16.53 30.78
N LEU A 627 -36.40 15.93 31.92
CA LEU A 627 -35.57 14.71 31.95
C LEU A 627 -36.36 13.54 32.52
N ASP A 628 -36.18 12.36 31.94
CA ASP A 628 -36.59 11.10 32.54
C ASP A 628 -35.50 10.56 33.49
N ARG A 629 -35.78 9.45 34.18
CA ARG A 629 -34.84 8.92 35.18
C ARG A 629 -33.57 8.37 34.54
N ASP A 630 -33.69 7.78 33.36
CA ASP A 630 -32.60 7.29 32.54
C ASP A 630 -31.68 8.41 32.06
N ASP A 631 -32.21 9.55 31.62
CA ASP A 631 -31.40 10.76 31.34
C ASP A 631 -30.58 11.20 32.55
N VAL A 632 -31.17 11.13 33.75
CA VAL A 632 -30.47 11.52 34.97
C VAL A 632 -29.39 10.49 35.32
N LEU A 633 -29.66 9.20 35.19
CA LEU A 633 -28.66 8.16 35.44
C LEU A 633 -27.49 8.24 34.45
N SER A 634 -27.75 8.42 33.15
CA SER A 634 -26.68 8.58 32.16
C SER A 634 -25.80 9.80 32.48
N ARG A 635 -26.39 10.93 32.92
CA ARG A 635 -25.65 12.13 33.34
C ARG A 635 -24.83 11.95 34.62
N PHE A 636 -25.32 11.16 35.59
CA PHE A 636 -24.52 10.82 36.77
C PHE A 636 -23.40 9.84 36.42
N SER A 637 -23.68 8.85 35.55
CA SER A 637 -22.69 7.92 35.01
C SER A 637 -21.53 8.66 34.37
N GLU A 638 -21.82 9.62 33.49
CA GLU A 638 -20.81 10.39 32.75
C GLU A 638 -20.44 11.72 33.41
N SER A 639 -20.74 11.88 34.70
CA SER A 639 -20.30 13.07 35.44
C SER A 639 -18.79 13.03 35.64
N ALA A 640 -18.15 14.21 35.64
CA ALA A 640 -16.71 14.33 35.89
C ALA A 640 -16.28 13.65 37.20
N GLU A 641 -17.12 13.72 38.24
CA GLU A 641 -16.88 13.05 39.52
C GLU A 641 -16.87 11.52 39.38
N ASN A 642 -17.78 10.93 38.59
CA ASN A 642 -17.78 9.48 38.40
C ASN A 642 -16.63 9.01 37.50
N GLN A 643 -16.29 9.78 36.47
CA GLN A 643 -15.11 9.55 35.65
C GLN A 643 -13.84 9.55 36.51
N ASP A 644 -13.68 10.52 37.40
CA ASP A 644 -12.57 10.56 38.38
C ASP A 644 -12.56 9.35 39.31
N ASN A 645 -13.73 8.93 39.82
CA ASN A 645 -13.85 7.80 40.73
C ASN A 645 -13.56 6.44 40.08
N THR A 646 -13.83 6.32 38.79
CA THR A 646 -13.60 5.07 38.02
C THR A 646 -12.27 5.06 37.27
N ALA A 647 -11.59 6.20 37.15
CA ALA A 647 -10.36 6.37 36.40
C ALA A 647 -9.29 5.34 36.76
N ALA A 648 -9.11 5.05 38.05
CA ALA A 648 -8.10 4.09 38.50
C ALA A 648 -8.39 2.64 38.05
N VAL A 649 -9.66 2.26 37.98
CA VAL A 649 -10.08 0.92 37.51
C VAL A 649 -9.94 0.84 35.99
N ILE A 650 -10.34 1.88 35.27
CA ILE A 650 -10.23 1.92 33.81
C ILE A 650 -8.76 1.93 33.37
N ALA A 651 -7.92 2.74 34.01
CA ALA A 651 -6.50 2.82 33.71
C ALA A 651 -5.75 1.50 33.97
N ALA A 652 -6.27 0.65 34.87
CA ALA A 652 -5.70 -0.66 35.14
C ALA A 652 -6.07 -1.72 34.08
N GLY A 653 -6.99 -1.40 33.15
CA GLY A 653 -7.58 -2.35 32.22
C GLY A 653 -8.84 -2.97 32.80
N ILE A 654 -9.96 -2.84 32.06
CA ILE A 654 -11.22 -3.47 32.46
C ILE A 654 -11.32 -4.82 31.76
N GLU A 655 -11.18 -5.90 32.54
CA GLU A 655 -11.37 -7.25 32.02
C GLU A 655 -12.87 -7.56 31.84
N TYR A 656 -13.24 -8.06 30.67
CA TYR A 656 -14.57 -8.62 30.43
C TYR A 656 -14.50 -9.84 29.52
N ARG A 657 -15.60 -10.58 29.48
CA ARG A 657 -15.77 -11.68 28.52
C ARG A 657 -16.72 -11.21 27.42
N PRO A 658 -16.32 -11.21 26.13
CA PRO A 658 -17.21 -10.87 25.03
C PRO A 658 -18.52 -11.65 25.13
N TRP A 659 -19.62 -10.98 24.81
CA TRP A 659 -20.93 -11.59 24.86
C TRP A 659 -21.12 -12.54 23.66
N GLU A 660 -20.96 -13.83 23.89
CA GLU A 660 -21.43 -14.84 22.94
C GLU A 660 -22.95 -14.91 23.04
N SER A 661 -23.65 -14.31 22.07
CA SER A 661 -25.07 -14.63 21.90
C SER A 661 -25.15 -16.14 21.71
N GLU A 662 -25.94 -16.86 22.50
CA GLU A 662 -26.28 -18.25 22.16
C GLU A 662 -26.87 -18.22 20.76
N LEU A 663 -26.07 -18.54 19.75
CA LEU A 663 -26.56 -18.88 18.43
C LEU A 663 -27.52 -20.03 18.68
N VAL A 664 -28.81 -19.73 18.55
CA VAL A 664 -29.86 -20.74 18.56
C VAL A 664 -29.49 -21.70 17.43
N THR A 665 -28.97 -22.86 17.83
CA THR A 665 -28.54 -23.98 16.98
C THR A 665 -29.59 -24.39 15.96
#